data_AF-A0A5J6QBZ5-F1
#
_entry.id   AF-A0A5J6QBZ5-F1
#
_cell.length_a   1.000
_cell.length_b   1.000
_cell.length_c   1.000
_cell.angle_alpha   90.00
_cell.angle_beta   90.00
_cell.angle_gamma   90.00
#
_symmetry.space_group_name_H-M   'P 1'
#
loop_
_entity.id
_entity.type
_entity.pdbx_description
1 polymer ?
#
loop_
_entity_poly.entity_id
_entity_poly.type
_entity_poly.pdbx_seq_one_letter_code
_entity_poly.pdbx_strand_id
1 'polypeptide(L)'
;MQDSPATTASRYEEQRINSELRQRQDNTSWMLFGGADTGRYRDLEESGLQKYEGFGGQLGLRYPLLGAMQARRAAVIDTQIALDQAEHSTELILAEQQQELRQTYIDWWQQGALTDWCNTYQPVASSEQKAVANRTQVQQLRLSEKLWVEQHWRRLTRVCTNLAQQDAHFRGQLAYLQGEIISAAAKPIAEKLPTRLAPIGSWLHILEKHPALKTHRAEQYRLEPLAQSRWTDRIDADFSISQRYDNRDGMSGSGGGTVAAITFEVPIGSLSGGNRGNSAESRYIAARYRTEDTRHNLMKVLEQTLMQYQQRLDYLKERSIELKRTQQLVLEQKGRLNIDTEVGFLNLRLAQLEQAEVEQELINAWHATWSVLAQLQVLTDGEPLTRSTDAMHWSSLQEYQNRIDAEQSLSAVSTEIPGSSESAKSVQSWSTAAYIWDTSVLLDREQRAEQVESLARAGFNHVYLGFNAAQVSNIESLNLEITQLIHKLKQSGFTVDLLLGDPQWLLKEQRSDLLQLIDTFSALPFDNLHLDLEVEQLGWPVPESRLHDWLQTLEAASQRSPWPVTLVSHHRWFAAQQRFANVCVPCALPGLNIESVTLMLYSTAEQSVITRTAKMLDAWPELQLYLAQSVETDLPKENSWSGSSPAELTKLTIRLRDHLKPRGLAGVAWQDWAQYPRSATEKY
;
A
#
# COMPACT_ATOMS: atom_id res chain seq x y z
N MET A 1 11.04 25.02 8.76
CA MET A 1 10.75 25.87 7.59
C MET A 1 10.80 27.30 8.06
N GLN A 2 11.46 28.21 7.33
CA GLN A 2 11.36 29.64 7.65
C GLN A 2 9.94 30.12 7.33
N ASP A 3 9.43 31.09 8.08
CA ASP A 3 8.10 31.64 7.82
C ASP A 3 8.12 32.39 6.47
N SER A 4 7.29 31.94 5.54
CA SER A 4 7.02 32.68 4.31
C SER A 4 6.36 34.04 4.61
N PRO A 5 6.36 34.99 3.65
CA PRO A 5 5.60 36.22 3.79
C PRO A 5 4.10 35.99 4.10
N ALA A 6 3.51 34.92 3.55
CA ALA A 6 2.11 34.58 3.77
C ALA A 6 1.83 34.10 5.21
N THR A 7 2.69 33.24 5.75
CA THR A 7 2.57 32.80 7.17
C THR A 7 2.83 33.94 8.13
N THR A 8 3.82 34.79 7.83
CA THR A 8 4.13 35.99 8.60
C THR A 8 2.93 36.95 8.64
N ALA A 9 2.29 37.21 7.49
CA ALA A 9 1.09 38.04 7.42
C ALA A 9 -0.07 37.45 8.25
N SER A 10 -0.31 36.13 8.15
CA SER A 10 -1.35 35.45 8.92
C SER A 10 -1.15 35.57 10.43
N ARG A 11 0.10 35.42 10.92
CA ARG A 11 0.42 35.61 12.35
C ARG A 11 0.18 37.04 12.84
N TYR A 12 0.42 38.05 12.01
CA TYR A 12 0.09 39.43 12.38
C TYR A 12 -1.43 39.67 12.43
N GLU A 13 -2.20 38.99 11.59
CA GLU A 13 -3.66 39.04 11.64
C GLU A 13 -4.21 38.38 12.91
N GLU A 14 -3.64 37.25 13.34
CA GLU A 14 -3.94 36.65 14.66
C GLU A 14 -3.65 37.63 15.81
N GLN A 15 -2.50 38.29 15.77
CA GLN A 15 -2.14 39.29 16.79
C GLN A 15 -3.12 40.47 16.80
N ARG A 16 -3.57 40.93 15.62
CA ARG A 16 -4.59 41.97 15.50
C ARG A 16 -5.90 41.52 16.15
N ILE A 17 -6.39 40.32 15.84
CA ILE A 17 -7.65 39.79 16.38
C ILE A 17 -7.54 39.54 17.88
N ASN A 18 -6.41 39.03 18.38
CA ASN A 18 -6.17 38.86 19.81
C ASN A 18 -6.14 40.21 20.56
N SER A 19 -5.60 41.26 19.93
CA SER A 19 -5.67 42.62 20.49
C SER A 19 -7.11 43.14 20.55
N GLU A 20 -7.92 42.87 19.52
CA GLU A 20 -9.34 43.19 19.51
C GLU A 20 -10.09 42.41 20.60
N LEU A 21 -9.77 41.14 20.82
CA LEU A 21 -10.36 40.32 21.87
C LEU A 21 -10.15 40.95 23.25
N ARG A 22 -8.94 41.42 23.55
CA ARG A 22 -8.65 42.12 24.82
C ARG A 22 -9.50 43.38 24.97
N GLN A 23 -9.62 44.19 23.91
CA GLN A 23 -10.48 45.38 23.93
C GLN A 23 -11.95 45.01 24.17
N ARG A 24 -12.47 43.93 23.58
CA ARG A 24 -13.84 43.45 23.81
C ARG A 24 -14.04 42.93 25.23
N GLN A 25 -13.05 42.26 25.80
CA GLN A 25 -13.08 41.79 27.19
C GLN A 25 -13.13 42.97 28.17
N ASP A 26 -12.33 44.00 27.94
CA ASP A 26 -12.33 45.22 28.76
C ASP A 26 -13.70 45.91 28.74
N ASN A 27 -14.37 45.90 27.58
CA ASN A 27 -15.72 46.42 27.44
C ASN A 27 -16.78 45.66 28.26
N THR A 28 -16.51 44.45 28.78
CA THR A 28 -17.45 43.77 29.69
C THR A 28 -17.45 44.31 31.12
N SER A 29 -16.57 45.27 31.41
CA SER A 29 -16.40 45.86 32.73
C SER A 29 -16.99 47.29 32.83
N TRP A 30 -16.64 48.00 33.90
CA TRP A 30 -16.99 49.40 34.08
C TRP A 30 -16.33 50.27 33.01
N MET A 31 -17.11 51.12 32.35
CA MET A 31 -16.61 52.07 31.37
C MET A 31 -16.67 53.49 31.92
N LEU A 32 -15.58 54.23 31.76
CA LEU A 32 -15.55 55.67 31.96
C LEU A 32 -16.12 56.35 30.71
N PHE A 33 -17.12 57.22 30.90
CA PHE A 33 -17.61 58.09 29.84
C PHE A 33 -17.55 59.54 30.30
N GLY A 34 -17.32 60.44 29.35
CA GLY A 34 -17.31 61.87 29.60
C GLY A 34 -17.81 62.63 28.39
N GLY A 35 -18.33 63.81 28.63
CA GLY A 35 -18.78 64.73 27.58
C GLY A 35 -18.57 66.17 28.03
N ALA A 36 -18.31 67.04 27.08
CA ALA A 36 -18.29 68.48 27.28
C ALA A 36 -19.19 69.10 26.22
N ASP A 37 -20.01 70.05 26.62
CA ASP A 37 -20.91 70.77 25.74
C ASP A 37 -20.79 72.27 25.94
N THR A 38 -21.04 73.03 24.89
CA THR A 38 -21.15 74.49 24.94
C THR A 38 -22.21 74.93 23.94
N GLY A 39 -22.99 75.93 24.30
CA GLY A 39 -24.14 76.32 23.52
C GLY A 39 -24.60 77.74 23.79
N ARG A 40 -25.36 78.27 22.83
CA ARG A 40 -26.12 79.51 22.97
C ARG A 40 -27.59 79.14 23.06
N TYR A 41 -28.20 79.46 24.18
CA TYR A 41 -29.57 79.10 24.48
C TYR A 41 -30.47 80.33 24.39
N ARG A 42 -31.73 80.11 24.01
CA ARG A 42 -32.76 81.14 23.87
C ARG A 42 -34.04 80.59 24.46
N ASP A 43 -34.26 80.87 25.74
CA ASP A 43 -35.40 80.34 26.49
C ASP A 43 -36.44 81.44 26.65
N LEU A 44 -37.72 81.06 26.50
CA LEU A 44 -38.85 81.98 26.69
C LEU A 44 -39.34 81.83 28.14
N GLU A 45 -39.06 82.83 28.97
CA GLU A 45 -39.56 82.89 30.35
C GLU A 45 -40.78 83.83 30.45
N GLU A 46 -41.49 83.81 31.59
CA GLU A 46 -42.59 84.75 31.88
C GLU A 46 -42.14 86.22 31.77
N SER A 47 -40.85 86.49 31.96
CA SER A 47 -40.22 87.81 31.90
C SER A 47 -39.74 88.24 30.51
N GLY A 48 -39.80 87.34 29.50
CA GLY A 48 -39.34 87.59 28.13
C GLY A 48 -38.33 86.56 27.61
N LEU A 49 -37.72 86.85 26.46
CA LEU A 49 -36.73 85.97 25.84
C LEU A 49 -35.35 86.15 26.51
N GLN A 50 -34.89 85.14 27.26
CA GLN A 50 -33.57 85.12 27.86
C GLN A 50 -32.56 84.47 26.92
N LYS A 51 -31.43 85.14 26.72
CA LYS A 51 -30.30 84.64 25.91
C LYS A 51 -29.12 84.45 26.83
N TYR A 52 -28.54 83.25 26.83
CA TYR A 52 -27.35 82.96 27.61
C TYR A 52 -26.41 82.02 26.84
N GLU A 53 -25.14 82.13 27.15
CA GLU A 53 -24.12 81.17 26.74
C GLU A 53 -23.87 80.23 27.91
N GLY A 54 -23.60 78.96 27.62
CA GLY A 54 -23.31 77.98 28.65
C GLY A 54 -22.22 77.02 28.21
N PHE A 55 -21.52 76.49 29.19
CA PHE A 55 -20.67 75.32 29.02
C PHE A 55 -20.94 74.32 30.13
N GLY A 56 -20.91 73.05 29.77
CA GLY A 56 -21.19 71.93 30.65
C GLY A 56 -20.18 70.82 30.44
N GLY A 57 -20.01 70.01 31.48
CA GLY A 57 -19.17 68.83 31.47
C GLY A 57 -19.81 67.73 32.30
N GLN A 58 -19.65 66.49 31.86
CA GLN A 58 -20.02 65.32 32.63
C GLN A 58 -18.91 64.27 32.60
N LEU A 59 -18.74 63.58 33.72
CA LEU A 59 -17.88 62.41 33.84
C LEU A 59 -18.63 61.35 34.63
N GLY A 60 -18.62 60.11 34.16
CA GLY A 60 -19.34 59.04 34.81
C GLY A 60 -18.81 57.65 34.49
N LEU A 61 -19.27 56.68 35.28
CA LEU A 61 -19.02 55.26 35.09
C LEU A 61 -20.32 54.57 34.67
N ARG A 62 -20.22 53.64 33.71
CA ARG A 62 -21.35 52.81 33.25
C ARG A 62 -20.99 51.33 33.34
N TYR A 63 -21.91 50.53 33.85
CA TYR A 63 -21.83 49.07 33.90
C TYR A 63 -23.01 48.43 33.15
N PRO A 64 -22.76 47.55 32.17
CA PRO A 64 -23.82 46.87 31.43
C PRO A 64 -24.53 45.81 32.28
N LEU A 65 -25.83 45.68 32.11
CA LEU A 65 -26.69 44.69 32.77
C LEU A 65 -27.54 43.96 31.73
N LEU A 66 -28.10 42.81 32.10
CA LEU A 66 -29.08 42.05 31.30
C LEU A 66 -28.66 41.88 29.82
N GLY A 67 -29.51 42.24 28.86
CA GLY A 67 -29.28 42.16 27.42
C GLY A 67 -28.05 42.94 26.95
N ALA A 68 -27.75 44.09 27.55
CA ALA A 68 -26.56 44.87 27.21
C ALA A 68 -25.28 44.12 27.62
N MET A 69 -25.29 43.41 28.75
CA MET A 69 -24.17 42.54 29.15
C MET A 69 -24.07 41.32 28.23
N GLN A 70 -25.21 40.73 27.85
CA GLN A 70 -25.25 39.60 26.93
C GLN A 70 -24.70 39.99 25.55
N ALA A 71 -25.04 41.17 25.02
CA ALA A 71 -24.52 41.67 23.75
C ALA A 71 -23.00 41.86 23.78
N ARG A 72 -22.44 42.36 24.90
CA ARG A 72 -20.98 42.48 25.07
C ARG A 72 -20.30 41.11 25.18
N ARG A 73 -20.90 40.15 25.90
CA ARG A 73 -20.42 38.77 25.95
C ARG A 73 -20.47 38.08 24.58
N ALA A 74 -21.54 38.30 23.82
CA ALA A 74 -21.67 37.79 22.47
C ALA A 74 -20.58 38.36 21.55
N ALA A 75 -20.26 39.66 21.67
CA ALA A 75 -19.15 40.27 20.92
C ALA A 75 -17.78 39.67 21.30
N VAL A 76 -17.54 39.36 22.59
CA VAL A 76 -16.33 38.64 23.02
C VAL A 76 -16.26 37.24 22.39
N ILE A 77 -17.38 36.51 22.40
CA ILE A 77 -17.48 35.18 21.80
C ILE A 77 -17.28 35.23 20.28
N ASP A 78 -17.82 36.23 19.59
CA ASP A 78 -17.63 36.41 18.15
C ASP A 78 -16.15 36.66 17.81
N THR A 79 -15.45 37.54 18.57
CA THR A 79 -14.02 37.77 18.35
C THR A 79 -13.17 36.54 18.71
N GLN A 80 -13.59 35.77 19.71
CA GLN A 80 -12.97 34.49 20.05
C GLN A 80 -13.10 33.45 18.94
N ILE A 81 -14.28 33.34 18.31
CA ILE A 81 -14.49 32.48 17.14
C ILE A 81 -13.61 32.96 15.97
N ALA A 82 -13.54 34.27 15.75
CA ALA A 82 -12.66 34.85 14.72
C ALA A 82 -11.19 34.55 14.98
N LEU A 83 -10.76 34.53 16.26
CA LEU A 83 -9.40 34.13 16.63
C LEU A 83 -9.14 32.66 16.31
N ASP A 84 -10.04 31.74 16.69
CA ASP A 84 -9.92 30.31 16.36
C ASP A 84 -9.86 30.07 14.84
N GLN A 85 -10.61 30.87 14.07
CA GLN A 85 -10.60 30.81 12.61
C GLN A 85 -9.29 31.33 12.01
N ALA A 86 -8.71 32.40 12.58
CA ALA A 86 -7.43 32.94 12.15
C ALA A 86 -6.26 31.99 12.49
N GLU A 87 -6.26 31.40 13.68
CA GLU A 87 -5.31 30.34 14.06
C GLU A 87 -5.38 29.17 13.08
N HIS A 88 -6.60 28.73 12.74
CA HIS A 88 -6.79 27.67 11.75
C HIS A 88 -6.30 28.07 10.35
N SER A 89 -6.54 29.30 9.90
CA SER A 89 -6.05 29.75 8.60
C SER A 89 -4.53 29.73 8.53
N THR A 90 -3.85 30.07 9.63
CA THR A 90 -2.38 29.97 9.69
C THR A 90 -1.91 28.53 9.63
N GLU A 91 -2.55 27.62 10.38
CA GLU A 91 -2.28 26.18 10.31
C GLU A 91 -2.50 25.63 8.89
N LEU A 92 -3.55 26.07 8.20
CA LEU A 92 -3.84 25.70 6.80
C LEU A 92 -2.76 26.20 5.85
N ILE A 93 -2.37 27.49 5.94
CA ILE A 93 -1.31 28.07 5.10
C ILE A 93 0.01 27.33 5.29
N LEU A 94 0.32 26.91 6.53
CA LEU A 94 1.50 26.11 6.83
C LEU A 94 1.41 24.71 6.19
N ALA A 95 0.26 24.05 6.31
CA ALA A 95 0.02 22.74 5.70
C ALA A 95 0.12 22.80 4.16
N GLU A 96 -0.45 23.83 3.53
CA GLU A 96 -0.36 24.09 2.09
C GLU A 96 1.09 24.31 1.64
N GLN A 97 1.88 25.07 2.40
CA GLN A 97 3.31 25.28 2.09
C GLN A 97 4.13 23.99 2.24
N GLN A 98 3.84 23.19 3.26
CA GLN A 98 4.50 21.89 3.40
C GLN A 98 4.12 20.95 2.25
N GLN A 99 2.86 20.95 1.83
CA GLN A 99 2.40 20.18 0.69
C GLN A 99 3.09 20.62 -0.60
N GLU A 100 3.17 21.94 -0.84
CA GLU A 100 3.84 22.52 -1.99
C GLU A 100 5.32 22.12 -2.01
N LEU A 101 6.03 22.26 -0.87
CA LEU A 101 7.42 21.84 -0.74
C LEU A 101 7.61 20.36 -1.09
N ARG A 102 6.76 19.47 -0.53
CA ARG A 102 6.83 18.03 -0.82
C ARG A 102 6.58 17.76 -2.29
N GLN A 103 5.55 18.35 -2.88
CA GLN A 103 5.23 18.14 -4.29
C GLN A 103 6.34 18.65 -5.21
N THR A 104 6.88 19.85 -4.98
CA THR A 104 8.00 20.39 -5.75
C THR A 104 9.24 19.50 -5.62
N TYR A 105 9.50 18.92 -4.44
CA TYR A 105 10.62 18.00 -4.26
C TYR A 105 10.40 16.68 -5.03
N ILE A 106 9.18 16.16 -5.04
CA ILE A 106 8.80 14.96 -5.81
C ILE A 106 8.93 15.21 -7.33
N ASP A 107 8.52 16.39 -7.79
CA ASP A 107 8.67 16.81 -9.19
C ASP A 107 10.15 16.98 -9.57
N TRP A 108 10.96 17.57 -8.68
CA TRP A 108 12.41 17.65 -8.86
C TRP A 108 13.06 16.27 -8.94
N TRP A 109 12.61 15.33 -8.11
CA TRP A 109 13.06 13.94 -8.17
C TRP A 109 12.74 13.27 -9.51
N GLN A 110 11.49 13.38 -9.98
CA GLN A 110 11.07 12.83 -11.26
C GLN A 110 11.93 13.40 -12.39
N GLN A 111 12.24 14.69 -12.32
CA GLN A 111 13.10 15.35 -13.29
C GLN A 111 14.53 14.80 -13.31
N GLY A 112 15.09 14.50 -12.13
CA GLY A 112 16.37 13.80 -12.01
C GLY A 112 16.32 12.41 -12.66
N ALA A 113 15.27 11.63 -12.37
CA ALA A 113 15.09 10.29 -12.91
C ALA A 113 14.92 10.29 -14.45
N LEU A 114 14.15 11.23 -14.99
CA LEU A 114 13.99 11.41 -16.44
C LEU A 114 15.29 11.84 -17.12
N THR A 115 16.12 12.63 -16.44
CA THR A 115 17.45 12.99 -16.95
C THR A 115 18.34 11.77 -17.09
N ASP A 116 18.38 10.90 -16.08
CA ASP A 116 19.14 9.65 -16.12
C ASP A 116 18.60 8.68 -17.20
N TRP A 117 17.28 8.57 -17.34
CA TRP A 117 16.63 7.81 -18.41
C TRP A 117 16.98 8.36 -19.80
N CYS A 118 16.95 9.68 -19.99
CA CYS A 118 17.30 10.32 -21.25
C CYS A 118 18.78 10.13 -21.63
N ASN A 119 19.69 10.22 -20.64
CA ASN A 119 21.11 9.92 -20.85
C ASN A 119 21.34 8.49 -21.34
N THR A 120 20.49 7.55 -20.92
CA THR A 120 20.54 6.13 -21.32
C THR A 120 19.96 5.91 -22.71
N TYR A 121 18.78 6.47 -23.01
CA TYR A 121 18.03 6.12 -24.22
C TYR A 121 18.21 7.06 -25.42
N GLN A 122 18.68 8.31 -25.26
CA GLN A 122 19.00 9.16 -26.41
C GLN A 122 20.08 8.57 -27.34
N PRO A 123 21.19 7.99 -26.82
CA PRO A 123 22.17 7.31 -27.66
C PRO A 123 21.59 6.08 -28.35
N VAL A 124 20.78 5.28 -27.64
CA VAL A 124 20.12 4.08 -28.17
C VAL A 124 19.18 4.46 -29.31
N ALA A 125 18.30 5.45 -29.11
CA ALA A 125 17.39 5.95 -30.13
C ALA A 125 18.14 6.44 -31.38
N SER A 126 19.24 7.19 -31.19
CA SER A 126 20.07 7.68 -32.29
C SER A 126 20.74 6.55 -33.08
N SER A 127 21.22 5.52 -32.38
CA SER A 127 21.81 4.33 -32.99
C SER A 127 20.76 3.52 -33.78
N GLU A 128 19.60 3.29 -33.19
CA GLU A 128 18.52 2.51 -33.81
C GLU A 128 17.95 3.20 -35.06
N GLN A 129 17.76 4.52 -35.01
CA GLN A 129 17.35 5.31 -36.17
C GLN A 129 18.35 5.20 -37.34
N LYS A 130 19.66 5.25 -37.06
CA LYS A 130 20.70 5.03 -38.07
C LYS A 130 20.67 3.60 -38.61
N ALA A 131 20.49 2.61 -37.74
CA ALA A 131 20.46 1.20 -38.13
C ALA A 131 19.29 0.89 -39.08
N VAL A 132 18.07 1.37 -38.76
CA VAL A 132 16.90 1.18 -39.64
C VAL A 132 17.05 1.97 -40.93
N ALA A 133 17.62 3.18 -40.90
CA ALA A 133 17.86 3.97 -42.11
C ALA A 133 18.83 3.27 -43.07
N ASN A 134 19.94 2.72 -42.56
CA ASN A 134 20.92 1.99 -43.37
C ASN A 134 20.31 0.74 -44.00
N ARG A 135 19.56 -0.07 -43.25
CA ARG A 135 18.90 -1.29 -43.79
C ARG A 135 17.82 -0.98 -44.82
N THR A 136 17.07 0.12 -44.65
CA THR A 136 16.11 0.57 -45.67
C THR A 136 16.82 1.02 -46.95
N GLN A 137 17.97 1.70 -46.87
CA GLN A 137 18.74 2.10 -48.07
C GLN A 137 19.22 0.91 -48.89
N VAL A 138 19.60 -0.20 -48.25
CA VAL A 138 20.00 -1.44 -48.92
C VAL A 138 18.83 -2.41 -49.17
N GLN A 139 17.59 -1.94 -49.05
CA GLN A 139 16.35 -2.71 -49.29
C GLN A 139 16.17 -3.97 -48.42
N GLN A 140 16.81 -4.03 -47.25
CA GLN A 140 16.70 -5.12 -46.27
C GLN A 140 15.63 -4.85 -45.19
N LEU A 141 14.95 -3.70 -45.26
CA LEU A 141 13.89 -3.31 -44.32
C LEU A 141 12.84 -2.46 -45.06
N ARG A 142 11.56 -2.69 -44.78
CA ARG A 142 10.46 -1.95 -45.42
C ARG A 142 10.44 -0.51 -44.91
N LEU A 143 9.99 0.42 -45.77
CA LEU A 143 9.82 1.83 -45.38
C LEU A 143 8.85 1.99 -44.20
N SER A 144 7.79 1.18 -44.15
CA SER A 144 6.81 1.18 -43.06
C SER A 144 7.43 0.83 -41.71
N GLU A 145 8.36 -0.12 -41.66
CA GLU A 145 9.05 -0.56 -40.44
C GLU A 145 10.02 0.52 -39.96
N LYS A 146 10.76 1.16 -40.88
CA LYS A 146 11.59 2.32 -40.56
C LYS A 146 10.78 3.45 -39.92
N LEU A 147 9.68 3.86 -40.56
CA LEU A 147 8.84 4.95 -40.07
C LEU A 147 8.24 4.62 -38.70
N TRP A 148 7.83 3.36 -38.49
CA TRP A 148 7.30 2.90 -37.21
C TRP A 148 8.33 3.06 -36.09
N VAL A 149 9.58 2.60 -36.29
CA VAL A 149 10.66 2.72 -35.28
C VAL A 149 11.01 4.18 -35.02
N GLU A 150 11.17 5.00 -36.07
CA GLU A 150 11.48 6.42 -35.91
C GLU A 150 10.39 7.17 -35.15
N GLN A 151 9.12 6.90 -35.43
CA GLN A 151 8.00 7.56 -34.78
C GLN A 151 7.93 7.21 -33.29
N HIS A 152 8.12 5.94 -32.92
CA HIS A 152 8.10 5.51 -31.51
C HIS A 152 9.24 6.14 -30.72
N TRP A 153 10.46 6.14 -31.25
CA TRP A 153 11.58 6.81 -30.58
C TRP A 153 11.39 8.32 -30.46
N ARG A 154 10.85 9.00 -31.49
CA ARG A 154 10.54 10.44 -31.41
C ARG A 154 9.48 10.74 -30.34
N ARG A 155 8.47 9.87 -30.18
CA ARG A 155 7.44 10.00 -29.13
C ARG A 155 8.07 9.88 -27.75
N LEU A 156 8.85 8.82 -27.51
CA LEU A 156 9.47 8.53 -26.22
C LEU A 156 10.51 9.60 -25.82
N THR A 157 11.39 9.98 -26.74
CA THR A 157 12.48 10.94 -26.45
C THR A 157 12.03 12.40 -26.37
N ARG A 158 10.75 12.71 -26.62
CA ARG A 158 10.21 14.07 -26.48
C ARG A 158 10.39 14.62 -25.06
N VAL A 159 10.31 13.76 -24.05
CA VAL A 159 10.50 14.13 -22.64
C VAL A 159 11.92 14.66 -22.36
N CYS A 160 12.90 14.31 -23.20
CA CYS A 160 14.28 14.76 -23.05
C CYS A 160 14.53 16.21 -23.48
N THR A 161 13.49 16.93 -23.89
CA THR A 161 13.59 18.35 -24.25
C THR A 161 13.45 19.23 -23.01
N ASN A 162 14.24 20.30 -22.93
CA ASN A 162 14.20 21.29 -21.84
C ASN A 162 14.50 20.77 -20.42
N LEU A 163 15.14 19.60 -20.28
CA LEU A 163 15.36 18.99 -18.96
C LEU A 163 16.12 19.90 -17.98
N ALA A 164 17.18 20.57 -18.45
CA ALA A 164 17.98 21.48 -17.64
C ALA A 164 17.21 22.73 -17.18
N GLN A 165 16.28 23.21 -18.01
CA GLN A 165 15.44 24.37 -17.66
C GLN A 165 14.42 23.99 -16.58
N GLN A 166 13.83 22.80 -16.67
CA GLN A 166 12.91 22.28 -15.65
C GLN A 166 13.62 21.99 -14.32
N ASP A 167 14.84 21.41 -14.36
CA ASP A 167 15.64 21.22 -13.14
C ASP A 167 15.96 22.57 -12.45
N ALA A 168 16.39 23.57 -13.22
CA ALA A 168 16.63 24.91 -12.69
C ALA A 168 15.36 25.57 -12.11
N HIS A 169 14.20 25.32 -12.73
CA HIS A 169 12.91 25.81 -12.25
C HIS A 169 12.55 25.22 -10.88
N PHE A 170 12.59 23.89 -10.74
CA PHE A 170 12.26 23.23 -9.47
C PHE A 170 13.25 23.59 -8.36
N ARG A 171 14.56 23.67 -8.65
CA ARG A 171 15.55 24.14 -7.68
C ARG A 171 15.28 25.57 -7.21
N GLY A 172 14.88 26.46 -8.13
CA GLY A 172 14.50 27.83 -7.79
C GLY A 172 13.27 27.89 -6.88
N GLN A 173 12.26 27.08 -7.16
CA GLN A 173 11.06 26.98 -6.31
C GLN A 173 11.37 26.41 -4.93
N LEU A 174 12.14 25.32 -4.86
CA LEU A 174 12.56 24.75 -3.57
C LEU A 174 13.39 25.75 -2.75
N ALA A 175 14.29 26.51 -3.40
CA ALA A 175 15.07 27.53 -2.72
C ALA A 175 14.20 28.65 -2.14
N TYR A 176 13.14 29.04 -2.86
CA TYR A 176 12.14 29.98 -2.36
C TYR A 176 11.35 29.42 -1.17
N LEU A 177 10.89 28.17 -1.23
CA LEU A 177 10.09 27.54 -0.18
C LEU A 177 10.90 27.20 1.08
N GLN A 178 12.17 26.85 0.94
CA GLN A 178 13.06 26.52 2.06
C GLN A 178 13.76 27.76 2.65
N GLY A 179 13.93 28.81 1.86
CA GLY A 179 14.73 30.00 2.23
C GLY A 179 16.24 29.81 2.07
N GLU A 180 16.69 28.72 1.43
CA GLU A 180 18.09 28.36 1.26
C GLU A 180 18.39 27.95 -0.19
N ILE A 181 19.55 28.32 -0.71
CA ILE A 181 19.94 27.97 -2.09
C ILE A 181 20.30 26.47 -2.15
N ILE A 182 19.65 25.72 -3.04
CA ILE A 182 20.02 24.33 -3.32
C ILE A 182 21.30 24.28 -4.16
N SER A 183 22.33 23.62 -3.64
CA SER A 183 23.60 23.42 -4.36
C SER A 183 23.38 22.77 -5.73
N ALA A 184 24.07 23.27 -6.76
CA ALA A 184 24.03 22.69 -8.11
C ALA A 184 24.44 21.21 -8.16
N ALA A 185 25.26 20.74 -7.21
CA ALA A 185 25.68 19.35 -7.12
C ALA A 185 24.67 18.44 -6.39
N ALA A 186 23.66 19.02 -5.72
CA ALA A 186 22.65 18.24 -5.01
C ALA A 186 21.82 17.41 -6.00
N LYS A 187 21.52 16.16 -5.60
CA LYS A 187 20.64 15.25 -6.34
C LYS A 187 19.45 14.86 -5.46
N PRO A 188 18.24 14.82 -6.03
CA PRO A 188 17.06 14.36 -5.30
C PRO A 188 17.16 12.86 -5.01
N ILE A 189 16.70 12.45 -3.83
CA ILE A 189 16.63 11.05 -3.42
C ILE A 189 15.16 10.68 -3.23
N ALA A 190 14.77 9.53 -3.78
CA ALA A 190 13.42 9.01 -3.65
C ALA A 190 13.12 8.57 -2.22
N GLU A 191 11.96 8.95 -1.68
CA GLU A 191 11.49 8.41 -0.41
C GLU A 191 11.02 6.96 -0.58
N LYS A 192 11.15 6.15 0.48
CA LYS A 192 10.65 4.78 0.47
C LYS A 192 9.12 4.79 0.54
N LEU A 193 8.46 4.03 -0.34
CA LEU A 193 7.01 3.99 -0.40
C LEU A 193 6.46 2.81 0.42
N PRO A 194 5.62 3.04 1.45
CA PRO A 194 5.03 1.95 2.23
C PRO A 194 4.22 0.99 1.36
N THR A 195 4.45 -0.32 1.49
CA THR A 195 3.70 -1.31 0.68
C THR A 195 2.29 -1.58 1.21
N ARG A 196 2.00 -1.11 2.43
CA ARG A 196 0.68 -1.18 3.08
C ARG A 196 0.54 0.00 4.04
N LEU A 197 -0.59 0.70 3.94
CA LEU A 197 -0.98 1.75 4.88
C LEU A 197 -1.83 1.16 6.02
N ALA A 198 -1.93 1.90 7.12
CA ALA A 198 -2.76 1.52 8.24
C ALA A 198 -4.26 1.53 7.85
N PRO A 199 -5.10 0.63 8.41
CA PRO A 199 -6.52 0.56 8.06
C PRO A 199 -7.26 1.81 8.55
N ILE A 200 -8.36 2.20 7.87
CA ILE A 200 -9.09 3.45 8.14
C ILE A 200 -9.42 3.71 9.61
N GLY A 201 -9.76 2.66 10.38
CA GLY A 201 -10.04 2.79 11.82
C GLY A 201 -8.89 3.39 12.64
N SER A 202 -7.65 3.21 12.21
CA SER A 202 -6.46 3.80 12.86
C SER A 202 -6.31 5.31 12.59
N TRP A 203 -6.94 5.83 11.55
CA TRP A 203 -6.89 7.24 11.16
C TRP A 203 -7.96 8.08 11.85
N LEU A 204 -9.01 7.45 12.41
CA LEU A 204 -10.12 8.16 13.05
C LEU A 204 -9.63 9.09 14.17
N HIS A 205 -8.65 8.66 14.97
CA HIS A 205 -8.10 9.50 16.03
C HIS A 205 -7.35 10.74 15.49
N ILE A 206 -6.69 10.60 14.35
CA ILE A 206 -5.96 11.68 13.69
C ILE A 206 -6.98 12.68 13.11
N LEU A 207 -8.01 12.19 12.41
CA LEU A 207 -9.09 13.04 11.89
C LEU A 207 -9.84 13.80 13.00
N GLU A 208 -10.01 13.18 14.16
CA GLU A 208 -10.65 13.80 15.32
C GLU A 208 -9.86 14.96 15.92
N LYS A 209 -8.54 15.02 15.65
CA LYS A 209 -7.66 16.14 16.01
C LYS A 209 -7.45 17.15 14.87
N HIS A 210 -8.01 16.88 13.69
CA HIS A 210 -7.75 17.72 12.51
C HIS A 210 -8.14 19.19 12.77
N PRO A 211 -7.29 20.17 12.42
CA PRO A 211 -7.53 21.59 12.63
C PRO A 211 -8.93 22.08 12.26
N ALA A 212 -9.40 21.75 11.06
CA ALA A 212 -10.73 22.16 10.59
C ALA A 212 -11.88 21.67 11.51
N LEU A 213 -11.76 20.44 12.04
CA LEU A 213 -12.77 19.89 12.94
C LEU A 213 -12.69 20.51 14.33
N LYS A 214 -11.47 20.79 14.81
CA LYS A 214 -11.22 21.50 16.08
C LYS A 214 -11.86 22.90 16.06
N THR A 215 -11.70 23.64 14.96
CA THR A 215 -12.28 24.99 14.80
C THR A 215 -13.81 24.98 14.85
N HIS A 216 -14.45 24.06 14.11
CA HIS A 216 -15.92 23.98 14.13
C HIS A 216 -16.47 23.48 15.48
N ARG A 217 -15.76 22.60 16.18
CA ARG A 217 -16.10 22.22 17.57
C ARG A 217 -15.96 23.37 18.54
N ALA A 218 -14.90 24.15 18.42
CA ALA A 218 -14.70 25.33 19.24
C ALA A 218 -15.82 26.36 18.99
N GLU A 219 -16.19 26.60 17.74
CA GLU A 219 -17.34 27.45 17.38
C GLU A 219 -18.64 26.95 18.03
N GLN A 220 -18.95 25.65 17.93
CA GLN A 220 -20.13 25.06 18.56
C GLN A 220 -20.11 25.24 20.09
N TYR A 221 -18.99 24.94 20.74
CA TYR A 221 -18.83 25.05 22.19
C TYR A 221 -18.99 26.49 22.68
N ARG A 222 -18.41 27.46 21.96
CA ARG A 222 -18.50 28.89 22.32
C ARG A 222 -19.91 29.45 22.15
N LEU A 223 -20.69 28.94 21.18
CA LEU A 223 -22.06 29.39 20.92
C LEU A 223 -23.11 28.77 21.86
N GLU A 224 -22.83 27.61 22.48
CA GLU A 224 -23.78 26.90 23.34
C GLU A 224 -24.37 27.77 24.47
N PRO A 225 -23.59 28.57 25.22
CA PRO A 225 -24.14 29.44 26.26
C PRO A 225 -25.03 30.57 25.72
N LEU A 226 -24.78 31.03 24.48
CA LEU A 226 -25.58 32.08 23.84
C LEU A 226 -26.90 31.53 23.30
N ALA A 227 -26.91 30.26 22.87
CA ALA A 227 -28.12 29.60 22.38
C ALA A 227 -29.16 29.42 23.51
N GLN A 228 -28.73 29.21 24.75
CA GLN A 228 -29.58 29.07 25.93
C GLN A 228 -30.08 30.45 26.48
N SER A 229 -30.57 31.32 25.60
CA SER A 229 -30.97 32.70 25.96
C SER A 229 -32.17 32.72 26.91
N ARG A 230 -32.13 33.58 27.93
CA ARG A 230 -33.24 33.86 28.83
C ARG A 230 -34.09 35.00 28.30
N TRP A 231 -35.34 35.12 28.74
CA TRP A 231 -36.19 36.25 28.37
C TRP A 231 -35.60 37.61 28.81
N THR A 232 -34.82 37.62 29.90
CA THR A 232 -34.12 38.81 30.42
C THR A 232 -33.04 39.33 29.48
N ASP A 233 -32.51 38.48 28.61
CA ASP A 233 -31.44 38.84 27.67
C ASP A 233 -31.99 39.68 26.50
N ARG A 234 -33.31 39.87 26.43
CA ARG A 234 -34.02 40.71 25.45
C ARG A 234 -34.21 42.15 25.92
N ILE A 235 -33.82 42.44 27.16
CA ILE A 235 -33.97 43.75 27.80
C ILE A 235 -32.58 44.33 27.96
N ASP A 236 -32.26 45.37 27.21
CA ASP A 236 -30.98 46.06 27.39
C ASP A 236 -31.07 46.93 28.64
N ALA A 237 -30.05 46.85 29.50
CA ALA A 237 -30.01 47.63 30.72
C ALA A 237 -28.59 48.10 31.05
N ASP A 238 -28.45 49.27 31.64
CA ASP A 238 -27.19 49.73 32.18
C ASP A 238 -27.37 50.47 33.51
N PHE A 239 -26.41 50.27 34.41
CA PHE A 239 -26.26 51.07 35.61
C PHE A 239 -25.21 52.15 35.35
N SER A 240 -25.54 53.41 35.58
CA SER A 240 -24.59 54.51 35.47
C SER A 240 -24.57 55.40 36.70
N ILE A 241 -23.39 55.90 37.04
CA ILE A 241 -23.18 56.93 38.05
C ILE A 241 -22.34 58.05 37.43
N SER A 242 -22.83 59.29 37.46
CA SER A 242 -22.17 60.42 36.83
C SER A 242 -22.21 61.67 37.69
N GLN A 243 -21.18 62.50 37.54
CA GLN A 243 -21.12 63.86 38.05
C GLN A 243 -21.22 64.82 36.87
N ARG A 244 -22.18 65.75 36.94
CA ARG A 244 -22.35 66.82 35.96
C ARG A 244 -21.99 68.17 36.59
N TYR A 245 -21.40 69.04 35.78
CA TYR A 245 -21.12 70.44 36.09
C TYR A 245 -21.61 71.30 34.93
N ASP A 246 -22.33 72.37 35.21
CA ASP A 246 -22.82 73.32 34.22
C ASP A 246 -22.59 74.75 34.70
N ASN A 247 -22.16 75.62 33.80
CA ASN A 247 -22.02 77.05 34.04
C ASN A 247 -22.72 77.83 32.93
N ARG A 248 -23.45 78.89 33.29
CA ARG A 248 -24.25 79.70 32.37
C ARG A 248 -24.03 81.17 32.63
N ASP A 249 -23.76 81.92 31.59
CA ASP A 249 -23.59 83.37 31.67
C ASP A 249 -24.94 84.05 31.94
N GLY A 250 -24.97 84.95 32.91
CA GLY A 250 -26.18 85.63 33.35
C GLY A 250 -26.97 84.93 34.46
N MET A 251 -26.49 83.77 34.95
CA MET A 251 -26.97 83.13 36.19
C MET A 251 -25.86 83.14 37.25
N SER A 252 -26.17 83.47 38.50
CA SER A 252 -25.17 83.48 39.57
C SER A 252 -24.97 82.07 40.13
N GLY A 253 -23.79 81.48 39.89
CA GLY A 253 -23.36 80.20 40.46
C GLY A 253 -23.14 79.11 39.41
N SER A 254 -22.41 78.06 39.78
CA SER A 254 -22.27 76.85 38.98
C SER A 254 -23.33 75.83 39.38
N GLY A 255 -23.99 75.22 38.39
CA GLY A 255 -24.83 74.05 38.58
C GLY A 255 -23.96 72.78 38.65
N GLY A 256 -24.37 71.83 39.49
CA GLY A 256 -23.76 70.52 39.50
C GLY A 256 -24.67 69.49 40.14
N GLY A 257 -24.46 68.21 39.80
CA GLY A 257 -25.29 67.13 40.33
C GLY A 257 -24.66 65.76 40.15
N THR A 258 -24.87 64.90 41.14
CA THR A 258 -24.58 63.46 41.04
C THR A 258 -25.85 62.73 40.62
N VAL A 259 -25.77 61.90 39.58
CA VAL A 259 -26.89 61.09 39.10
C VAL A 259 -26.48 59.62 39.14
N ALA A 260 -27.29 58.80 39.80
CA ALA A 260 -27.25 57.34 39.66
C ALA A 260 -28.53 56.90 38.94
N ALA A 261 -28.38 56.19 37.83
CA ALA A 261 -29.50 55.77 36.99
C ALA A 261 -29.38 54.30 36.58
N ILE A 262 -30.51 53.62 36.49
CA ILE A 262 -30.65 52.36 35.76
C ILE A 262 -31.52 52.64 34.54
N THR A 263 -30.96 52.48 33.36
CA THR A 263 -31.66 52.66 32.09
C THR A 263 -32.06 51.30 31.54
N PHE A 264 -33.27 51.19 30.99
CA PHE A 264 -33.76 49.97 30.32
C PHE A 264 -34.27 50.33 28.93
N GLU A 265 -33.93 49.52 27.93
CA GLU A 265 -34.38 49.68 26.55
C GLU A 265 -34.97 48.36 26.02
N VAL A 266 -36.21 48.43 25.52
CA VAL A 266 -36.94 47.27 24.97
C VAL A 266 -37.70 47.70 23.72
N PRO A 267 -37.47 47.06 22.55
CA PRO A 267 -38.25 47.34 21.35
C PRO A 267 -39.72 46.95 21.54
N ILE A 268 -40.68 47.86 21.28
CA ILE A 268 -42.12 47.61 21.50
C ILE A 268 -42.62 46.39 20.73
N GLY A 269 -42.11 46.14 19.51
CA GLY A 269 -42.46 44.96 18.72
C GLY A 269 -42.00 43.62 19.31
N SER A 270 -41.17 43.62 20.35
CA SER A 270 -40.80 42.41 21.10
C SER A 270 -41.85 41.99 22.15
N LEU A 271 -42.78 42.89 22.48
CA LEU A 271 -43.88 42.64 23.41
C LEU A 271 -45.09 41.97 22.74
N SER A 272 -45.15 41.96 21.40
CA SER A 272 -46.32 41.49 20.62
C SER A 272 -46.32 39.99 20.28
N GLY A 273 -45.62 39.14 21.05
CA GLY A 273 -45.78 37.68 21.00
C GLY A 273 -45.24 36.96 19.75
N GLY A 274 -44.61 37.67 18.81
CA GLY A 274 -43.94 37.05 17.66
C GLY A 274 -42.74 36.22 18.14
N ASN A 275 -42.66 34.97 17.68
CA ASN A 275 -41.52 34.09 17.94
C ASN A 275 -40.28 34.68 17.25
N ARG A 276 -39.58 35.61 17.94
CA ARG A 276 -38.30 36.14 17.46
C ARG A 276 -37.35 34.95 17.40
N GLY A 277 -36.97 34.55 16.18
CA GLY A 277 -35.95 33.54 15.98
C GLY A 277 -34.71 33.93 16.78
N ASN A 278 -34.26 33.03 17.64
CA ASN A 278 -33.05 33.23 18.42
C ASN A 278 -31.86 33.04 17.45
N SER A 279 -31.28 34.16 17.00
CA SER A 279 -30.15 34.12 16.05
C SER A 279 -28.96 33.33 16.61
N ALA A 280 -28.75 33.34 17.92
CA ALA A 280 -27.71 32.55 18.58
C ALA A 280 -28.01 31.05 18.52
N GLU A 281 -29.26 30.64 18.69
CA GLU A 281 -29.69 29.25 18.53
C GLU A 281 -29.52 28.77 17.08
N SER A 282 -29.91 29.57 16.09
CA SER A 282 -29.71 29.23 14.68
C SER A 282 -28.22 29.12 14.33
N ARG A 283 -27.36 30.00 14.88
CA ARG A 283 -25.91 29.91 14.71
C ARG A 283 -25.33 28.65 15.36
N TYR A 284 -25.79 28.28 16.54
CA TYR A 284 -25.38 27.05 17.22
C TYR A 284 -25.77 25.80 16.42
N ILE A 285 -27.01 25.73 15.93
CA ILE A 285 -27.48 24.62 15.09
C ILE A 285 -26.65 24.53 13.80
N ALA A 286 -26.38 25.67 13.15
CA ALA A 286 -25.53 25.71 11.97
C ALA A 286 -24.09 25.22 12.26
N ALA A 287 -23.49 25.63 13.37
CA ALA A 287 -22.15 25.19 13.78
C ALA A 287 -22.09 23.68 14.04
N ARG A 288 -23.14 23.11 14.63
CA ARG A 288 -23.27 21.65 14.81
C ARG A 288 -23.28 20.91 13.47
N TYR A 289 -24.12 21.35 12.52
CA TYR A 289 -24.17 20.71 11.20
C TYR A 289 -22.88 20.89 10.39
N ARG A 290 -22.20 22.03 10.50
CA ARG A 290 -20.86 22.21 9.90
C ARG A 290 -19.83 21.25 10.47
N THR A 291 -19.87 20.99 11.79
CA THR A 291 -19.00 20.01 12.44
C THR A 291 -19.27 18.59 11.92
N GLU A 292 -20.54 18.22 11.82
CA GLU A 292 -20.94 16.92 11.27
C GLU A 292 -20.52 16.79 9.79
N ASP A 293 -20.79 17.79 8.96
CA ASP A 293 -20.41 17.81 7.53
C ASP A 293 -18.88 17.74 7.35
N THR A 294 -18.13 18.53 8.11
CA THR A 294 -16.65 18.51 8.08
C THR A 294 -16.10 17.13 8.43
N ARG A 295 -16.66 16.47 9.45
CA ARG A 295 -16.25 15.10 9.81
C ARG A 295 -16.50 14.13 8.65
N HIS A 296 -17.68 14.17 8.04
CA HIS A 296 -18.00 13.28 6.92
C HIS A 296 -17.12 13.56 5.70
N ASN A 297 -16.88 14.83 5.38
CA ASN A 297 -16.02 15.24 4.26
C ASN A 297 -14.58 14.79 4.47
N LEU A 298 -14.01 14.97 5.66
CA LEU A 298 -12.65 14.48 5.98
C LEU A 298 -12.54 12.96 5.85
N MET A 299 -13.54 12.22 6.35
CA MET A 299 -13.56 10.75 6.23
C MET A 299 -13.64 10.31 4.77
N LYS A 300 -14.51 10.95 3.98
CA LYS A 300 -14.65 10.68 2.54
C LYS A 300 -13.35 10.97 1.78
N VAL A 301 -12.71 12.12 2.04
CA VAL A 301 -11.42 12.47 1.40
C VAL A 301 -10.37 11.44 1.77
N LEU A 302 -10.25 11.07 3.04
CA LEU A 302 -9.30 10.03 3.47
C LEU A 302 -9.55 8.69 2.76
N GLU A 303 -10.80 8.22 2.73
CA GLU A 303 -11.17 6.98 2.04
C GLU A 303 -10.74 7.00 0.56
N GLN A 304 -11.05 8.09 -0.13
CA GLN A 304 -10.69 8.29 -1.53
C GLN A 304 -9.18 8.32 -1.73
N THR A 305 -8.44 9.04 -0.89
CA THR A 305 -6.98 9.13 -0.99
C THR A 305 -6.30 7.80 -0.67
N LEU A 306 -6.79 7.04 0.32
CA LEU A 306 -6.27 5.70 0.63
C LEU A 306 -6.52 4.71 -0.52
N MET A 307 -7.72 4.72 -1.10
CA MET A 307 -8.03 3.91 -2.29
C MET A 307 -7.14 4.31 -3.48
N GLN A 308 -6.97 5.61 -3.71
CA GLN A 308 -6.10 6.11 -4.77
C GLN A 308 -4.64 5.69 -4.54
N TYR A 309 -4.14 5.74 -3.31
CA TYR A 309 -2.79 5.29 -2.98
C TYR A 309 -2.60 3.81 -3.32
N GLN A 310 -3.54 2.97 -2.89
CA GLN A 310 -3.51 1.53 -3.16
C GLN A 310 -3.50 1.24 -4.67
N GLN A 311 -4.39 1.88 -5.43
CA GLN A 311 -4.44 1.73 -6.89
C GLN A 311 -3.14 2.14 -7.58
N ARG A 312 -2.53 3.26 -7.14
CA ARG A 312 -1.25 3.74 -7.70
C ARG A 312 -0.10 2.81 -7.33
N LEU A 313 -0.08 2.30 -6.11
CA LEU A 313 0.90 1.34 -5.64
C LEU A 313 0.82 0.02 -6.42
N ASP A 314 -0.38 -0.48 -6.70
CA ASP A 314 -0.57 -1.71 -7.45
C ASP A 314 -0.15 -1.54 -8.92
N TYR A 315 -0.45 -0.40 -9.54
CA TYR A 315 0.08 -0.05 -10.87
C TYR A 315 1.62 0.05 -10.87
N LEU A 316 2.21 0.67 -9.84
CA LEU A 316 3.67 0.74 -9.68
C LEU A 316 4.31 -0.65 -9.58
N LYS A 317 3.72 -1.56 -8.80
CA LYS A 317 4.17 -2.96 -8.68
C LYS A 317 4.09 -3.67 -10.04
N GLU A 318 2.98 -3.52 -10.75
CA GLU A 318 2.80 -4.12 -12.08
C GLU A 318 3.88 -3.65 -13.06
N ARG A 319 4.12 -2.34 -13.15
CA ARG A 319 5.18 -1.78 -14.01
C ARG A 319 6.57 -2.25 -13.61
N SER A 320 6.82 -2.46 -12.31
CA SER A 320 8.10 -2.99 -11.84
C SER A 320 8.36 -4.45 -12.25
N ILE A 321 7.31 -5.26 -12.32
CA ILE A 321 7.37 -6.64 -12.80
C ILE A 321 7.57 -6.64 -14.32
N GLU A 322 6.84 -5.77 -15.02
CA GLU A 322 6.95 -5.61 -16.47
C GLU A 322 8.37 -5.19 -16.88
N LEU A 323 9.02 -4.32 -16.11
CA LEU A 323 10.41 -3.93 -16.37
C LEU A 323 11.36 -5.14 -16.37
N LYS A 324 11.22 -6.05 -15.39
CA LYS A 324 12.04 -7.27 -15.33
C LYS A 324 11.80 -8.16 -16.55
N ARG A 325 10.54 -8.25 -17.02
CA ARG A 325 10.19 -9.00 -18.23
C ARG A 325 10.84 -8.40 -19.47
N THR A 326 10.73 -7.09 -19.67
CA THR A 326 11.27 -6.40 -20.85
C THR A 326 12.80 -6.43 -20.87
N GLN A 327 13.45 -6.31 -19.71
CA GLN A 327 14.90 -6.50 -19.57
C GLN A 327 15.32 -7.91 -20.04
N GLN A 328 14.62 -8.96 -19.58
CA GLN A 328 14.89 -10.33 -20.00
C GLN A 328 14.63 -10.52 -21.51
N LEU A 329 13.55 -9.94 -22.04
CA LEU A 329 13.24 -9.98 -23.47
C LEU A 329 14.37 -9.36 -24.30
N VAL A 330 14.88 -8.19 -23.91
CA VAL A 330 16.00 -7.55 -24.59
C VAL A 330 17.26 -8.42 -24.55
N LEU A 331 17.57 -9.05 -23.40
CA LEU A 331 18.71 -9.98 -23.28
C LEU A 331 18.58 -11.16 -24.25
N GLU A 332 17.40 -11.78 -24.33
CA GLU A 332 17.13 -12.90 -25.22
C GLU A 332 17.21 -12.50 -26.70
N GLN A 333 16.65 -11.34 -27.07
CA GLN A 333 16.72 -10.85 -28.45
C GLN A 333 18.16 -10.52 -28.85
N LYS A 334 18.96 -9.93 -27.95
CA LYS A 334 20.40 -9.70 -28.18
C LYS A 334 21.14 -11.01 -28.46
N GLY A 335 20.86 -12.07 -27.69
CA GLY A 335 21.47 -13.40 -27.90
C GLY A 335 21.08 -14.06 -29.23
N ARG A 336 19.90 -13.76 -29.77
CA ARG A 336 19.37 -14.36 -31.01
C ARG A 336 19.77 -13.66 -32.30
N LEU A 337 20.36 -12.46 -32.22
CA LEU A 337 20.80 -11.68 -33.41
C LEU A 337 21.74 -12.45 -34.34
N ASN A 338 22.52 -13.39 -33.81
CA ASN A 338 23.48 -14.20 -34.57
C ASN A 338 22.85 -15.41 -35.28
N ILE A 339 21.59 -15.73 -34.99
CA ILE A 339 20.90 -16.94 -35.47
C ILE A 339 19.82 -16.57 -36.48
N ASP A 340 19.13 -15.44 -36.30
CA ASP A 340 18.04 -14.98 -37.16
C ASP A 340 18.23 -13.50 -37.53
N THR A 341 18.93 -13.26 -38.64
CA THR A 341 19.48 -11.93 -38.97
C THR A 341 18.45 -10.92 -39.47
N GLU A 342 17.32 -11.39 -40.01
CA GLU A 342 16.23 -10.54 -40.52
C GLU A 342 15.12 -10.36 -39.48
N VAL A 343 14.57 -11.44 -38.93
CA VAL A 343 13.47 -11.35 -37.94
C VAL A 343 13.99 -10.89 -36.57
N GLY A 344 15.18 -11.35 -36.18
CA GLY A 344 15.84 -10.91 -34.95
C GLY A 344 16.24 -9.43 -34.96
N PHE A 345 16.42 -8.82 -36.13
CA PHE A 345 16.71 -7.39 -36.22
C PHE A 345 15.54 -6.57 -35.68
N LEU A 346 14.32 -6.74 -36.20
CA LEU A 346 13.18 -5.93 -35.76
C LEU A 346 12.74 -6.27 -34.33
N ASN A 347 12.78 -7.55 -33.95
CA ASN A 347 12.38 -7.99 -32.61
C ASN A 347 13.23 -7.37 -31.49
N LEU A 348 14.53 -7.17 -31.71
CA LEU A 348 15.37 -6.46 -30.75
C LEU A 348 14.91 -5.01 -30.54
N ARG A 349 14.57 -4.30 -31.62
CA ARG A 349 14.14 -2.89 -31.53
C ARG A 349 12.82 -2.77 -30.82
N LEU A 350 11.89 -3.68 -31.10
CA LEU A 350 10.62 -3.78 -30.41
C LEU A 350 10.83 -3.96 -28.90
N ALA A 351 11.68 -4.92 -28.53
CA ALA A 351 12.01 -5.17 -27.12
C ALA A 351 12.68 -3.95 -26.44
N GLN A 352 13.59 -3.24 -27.13
CA GLN A 352 14.24 -2.04 -26.59
C GLN A 352 13.27 -0.86 -26.43
N LEU A 353 12.35 -0.68 -27.38
CA LEU A 353 11.31 0.33 -27.29
C LEU A 353 10.35 0.04 -26.13
N GLU A 354 9.94 -1.21 -25.99
CA GLU A 354 9.08 -1.68 -24.90
C GLU A 354 9.75 -1.49 -23.53
N GLN A 355 11.04 -1.84 -23.40
CA GLN A 355 11.80 -1.58 -22.18
C GLN A 355 11.86 -0.07 -21.87
N ALA A 356 12.18 0.76 -22.86
CA ALA A 356 12.28 2.20 -22.67
C ALA A 356 10.94 2.83 -22.21
N GLU A 357 9.83 2.38 -22.79
CA GLU A 357 8.47 2.82 -22.45
C GLU A 357 8.11 2.41 -21.01
N VAL A 358 8.37 1.16 -20.63
CA VAL A 358 8.09 0.65 -19.28
C VAL A 358 8.95 1.34 -18.21
N GLU A 359 10.23 1.62 -18.49
CA GLU A 359 11.08 2.39 -17.57
C GLU A 359 10.55 3.82 -17.35
N GLN A 360 10.08 4.47 -18.41
CA GLN A 360 9.48 5.80 -18.30
C GLN A 360 8.14 5.76 -17.53
N GLU A 361 7.29 4.77 -17.80
CA GLU A 361 6.04 4.54 -17.06
C GLU A 361 6.30 4.30 -15.57
N LEU A 362 7.38 3.59 -15.24
CA LEU A 362 7.77 3.31 -13.85
C LEU A 362 8.20 4.58 -13.10
N ILE A 363 8.95 5.49 -13.74
CA ILE A 363 9.28 6.82 -13.19
C ILE A 363 7.98 7.58 -12.86
N ASN A 364 7.03 7.58 -13.81
CA ASN A 364 5.75 8.27 -13.64
C ASN A 364 4.87 7.61 -12.57
N ALA A 365 4.86 6.28 -12.48
CA ALA A 365 4.11 5.54 -11.48
C ALA A 365 4.63 5.81 -10.07
N TRP A 366 5.95 5.90 -9.91
CA TRP A 366 6.58 6.23 -8.64
C TRP A 366 6.23 7.66 -8.21
N HIS A 367 6.41 8.63 -9.12
CA HIS A 367 6.02 10.03 -8.91
C HIS A 367 4.56 10.15 -8.47
N ALA A 368 3.64 9.50 -9.18
CA ALA A 368 2.21 9.54 -8.87
C ALA A 368 1.89 8.90 -7.50
N THR A 369 2.53 7.78 -7.17
CA THR A 369 2.32 7.09 -5.89
C THR A 369 2.85 7.93 -4.72
N TRP A 370 4.05 8.50 -4.87
CA TRP A 370 4.66 9.37 -3.87
C TRP A 370 3.86 10.66 -3.67
N SER A 371 3.31 11.24 -4.75
CA SER A 371 2.45 12.43 -4.65
C SER A 371 1.21 12.18 -3.80
N VAL A 372 0.58 11.00 -3.92
CA VAL A 372 -0.57 10.63 -3.08
C VAL A 372 -0.14 10.39 -1.63
N LEU A 373 1.03 9.78 -1.40
CA LEU A 373 1.58 9.62 -0.05
C LEU A 373 1.83 10.98 0.62
N ALA A 374 2.37 11.95 -0.12
CA ALA A 374 2.60 13.30 0.38
C ALA A 374 1.29 14.00 0.80
N GLN A 375 0.20 13.79 0.05
CA GLN A 375 -1.13 14.30 0.44
C GLN A 375 -1.61 13.68 1.77
N LEU A 376 -1.40 12.38 1.96
CA LEU A 376 -1.73 11.71 3.23
C LEU A 376 -0.89 12.23 4.40
N GLN A 377 0.40 12.50 4.18
CA GLN A 377 1.30 13.05 5.21
C GLN A 377 0.89 14.45 5.68
N VAL A 378 0.26 15.25 4.81
CA VAL A 378 -0.28 16.58 5.16
C VAL A 378 -1.51 16.42 6.08
N LEU A 379 -2.38 15.44 5.80
CA LEU A 379 -3.54 15.15 6.65
C LEU A 379 -3.15 14.69 8.07
N THR A 380 -1.97 14.11 8.24
CA THR A 380 -1.49 13.61 9.54
C THR A 380 -0.52 14.53 10.26
N ASP A 381 -0.24 15.72 9.72
CA ASP A 381 0.77 16.64 10.25
C ASP A 381 2.12 15.93 10.52
N GLY A 382 2.48 14.99 9.64
CA GLY A 382 3.70 14.19 9.77
C GLY A 382 3.69 13.10 10.85
N GLU A 383 2.55 12.80 11.51
CA GLU A 383 2.46 11.60 12.36
C GLU A 383 2.77 10.34 11.53
N PRO A 384 3.61 9.41 12.05
CA PRO A 384 4.08 8.27 11.28
C PRO A 384 2.94 7.31 10.93
N LEU A 385 2.77 7.09 9.63
CA LEU A 385 1.78 6.19 9.02
C LEU A 385 2.16 4.71 9.16
N THR A 386 2.56 4.24 10.35
CA THR A 386 3.28 2.95 10.43
C THR A 386 2.49 1.84 11.10
N ARG A 387 1.98 0.93 10.26
CA ARG A 387 1.78 -0.50 10.61
C ARG A 387 2.48 -1.47 9.66
N SER A 388 3.35 -1.01 8.75
CA SER A 388 4.17 -1.89 7.91
C SER A 388 5.64 -1.51 7.99
N THR A 389 6.49 -2.50 8.23
CA THR A 389 7.96 -2.40 8.10
C THR A 389 8.41 -2.54 6.64
N ASP A 390 7.51 -2.99 5.77
CA ASP A 390 7.81 -3.23 4.36
C ASP A 390 7.58 -1.96 3.55
N ALA A 391 8.64 -1.54 2.85
CA ALA A 391 8.63 -0.38 1.97
C ALA A 391 9.35 -0.68 0.66
N MET A 392 8.85 -0.12 -0.44
CA MET A 392 9.46 -0.20 -1.75
C MET A 392 10.59 0.83 -1.85
N HIS A 393 11.69 0.45 -2.49
CA HIS A 393 12.87 1.30 -2.70
C HIS A 393 13.09 1.58 -4.19
N TRP A 394 13.36 2.84 -4.55
CA TRP A 394 13.67 3.19 -5.93
C TRP A 394 14.93 2.48 -6.47
N SER A 395 15.98 2.36 -5.64
CA SER A 395 17.26 1.72 -6.03
C SER A 395 17.12 0.24 -6.41
N SER A 396 16.10 -0.45 -5.91
CA SER A 396 15.81 -1.85 -6.26
C SER A 396 15.37 -2.05 -7.72
N LEU A 397 15.17 -0.96 -8.47
CA LEU A 397 14.77 -0.96 -9.89
C LEU A 397 15.94 -0.63 -10.84
N GLN A 398 17.02 0.00 -10.34
CA GLN A 398 18.22 0.40 -11.10
C GLN A 398 19.42 -0.55 -10.89
N GLU A 399 19.46 -1.30 -9.78
CA GLU A 399 20.56 -2.23 -9.46
C GLU A 399 20.72 -3.42 -10.42
N TYR A 400 19.81 -3.61 -11.38
CA TYR A 400 19.93 -4.62 -12.43
C TYR A 400 20.88 -4.15 -13.55
N GLN A 401 20.89 -2.86 -13.92
CA GLN A 401 21.80 -2.31 -14.93
C GLN A 401 23.27 -2.41 -14.48
N ASN A 402 23.56 -2.06 -13.23
CA ASN A 402 24.92 -2.10 -12.68
C ASN A 402 25.43 -3.54 -12.46
N ARG A 403 24.54 -4.53 -12.30
CA ARG A 403 24.91 -5.96 -12.23
C ARG A 403 25.29 -6.53 -13.59
N ILE A 404 24.67 -6.07 -14.67
CA ILE A 404 25.03 -6.50 -16.04
C ILE A 404 26.42 -5.99 -16.44
N ASP A 405 26.79 -4.77 -16.06
CA ASP A 405 28.14 -4.22 -16.32
C ASP A 405 29.22 -4.87 -15.43
N ALA A 406 28.84 -5.30 -14.21
CA ALA A 406 29.72 -6.04 -13.31
C ALA A 406 29.91 -7.51 -13.75
N GLU A 407 28.85 -8.19 -14.20
CA GLU A 407 28.91 -9.58 -14.68
C GLU A 407 29.69 -9.73 -16.00
N GLN A 408 29.69 -8.69 -16.86
CA GLN A 408 30.57 -8.65 -18.04
C GLN A 408 32.05 -8.44 -17.69
N SER A 409 32.34 -7.85 -16.52
CA SER A 409 33.71 -7.58 -16.06
C SER A 409 34.30 -8.71 -15.20
N LEU A 410 33.46 -9.62 -14.67
CA LEU A 410 33.84 -10.71 -13.76
C LEU A 410 34.12 -12.06 -14.45
N SER A 411 34.06 -12.12 -15.78
CA SER A 411 34.43 -13.32 -16.55
C SER A 411 35.95 -13.53 -16.69
N ALA A 412 36.77 -12.70 -16.04
CA ALA A 412 38.21 -12.88 -15.93
C ALA A 412 38.61 -12.77 -14.45
N VAL A 413 38.77 -13.93 -13.81
CA VAL A 413 39.60 -14.29 -12.65
C VAL A 413 38.85 -15.36 -11.86
N SER A 414 39.16 -16.60 -12.19
CA SER A 414 39.04 -17.67 -11.21
C SER A 414 40.13 -17.48 -10.15
N THR A 415 39.81 -17.78 -8.90
CA THR A 415 40.45 -18.76 -8.00
C THR A 415 40.49 -18.24 -6.56
N GLU A 416 40.18 -19.15 -5.62
CA GLU A 416 40.44 -19.14 -4.17
C GLU A 416 39.31 -18.71 -3.22
N ILE A 417 38.79 -19.72 -2.52
CA ILE A 417 38.05 -19.64 -1.25
C ILE A 417 39.05 -19.94 -0.12
N PRO A 418 39.02 -19.18 0.98
CA PRO A 418 38.98 -19.85 2.28
C PRO A 418 37.89 -19.30 3.21
N GLY A 419 37.27 -20.23 3.96
CA GLY A 419 36.03 -20.04 4.70
C GLY A 419 36.11 -19.28 6.03
N SER A 420 34.93 -19.02 6.60
CA SER A 420 34.70 -19.14 8.05
C SER A 420 33.20 -19.26 8.41
N SER A 421 32.90 -20.37 9.09
CA SER A 421 31.81 -20.68 10.04
C SER A 421 30.35 -20.71 9.57
N GLU A 422 29.93 -21.90 9.12
CA GLU A 422 28.52 -22.33 9.09
C GLU A 422 28.15 -23.03 10.41
N SER A 423 27.01 -22.61 10.98
CA SER A 423 26.22 -23.40 11.91
C SER A 423 25.57 -24.56 11.15
N ALA A 424 25.81 -25.77 11.65
CA ALA A 424 25.35 -27.03 11.06
C ALA A 424 23.85 -27.08 10.73
N LYS A 425 23.51 -27.26 9.45
CA LYS A 425 22.28 -27.92 8.98
C LYS A 425 22.64 -29.31 8.44
N SER A 426 21.88 -30.31 8.85
CA SER A 426 22.05 -31.73 8.54
C SER A 426 22.10 -32.02 7.04
N VAL A 427 23.03 -32.88 6.63
CA VAL A 427 23.14 -33.42 5.26
C VAL A 427 21.87 -34.22 4.92
N GLN A 428 21.01 -33.70 4.04
CA GLN A 428 19.84 -34.42 3.54
C GLN A 428 20.24 -35.60 2.63
N SER A 429 19.72 -36.79 2.94
CA SER A 429 19.78 -37.97 2.07
C SER A 429 18.81 -37.82 0.90
N TRP A 430 19.21 -38.27 -0.29
CA TRP A 430 18.38 -38.21 -1.51
C TRP A 430 17.18 -39.16 -1.42
N SER A 431 15.98 -38.66 -1.72
CA SER A 431 14.73 -39.44 -1.74
C SER A 431 14.30 -39.79 -3.17
N THR A 432 13.76 -40.98 -3.34
CA THR A 432 13.06 -41.42 -4.56
C THR A 432 11.67 -41.90 -4.16
N ALA A 433 10.64 -41.16 -4.55
CA ALA A 433 9.25 -41.37 -4.14
C ALA A 433 8.38 -41.97 -5.25
N ALA A 434 7.37 -42.77 -4.89
CA ALA A 434 6.36 -43.28 -5.81
C ALA A 434 4.97 -42.79 -5.42
N TYR A 435 4.21 -42.26 -6.39
CA TYR A 435 2.77 -42.05 -6.24
C TYR A 435 2.04 -43.39 -6.37
N ILE A 436 1.08 -43.63 -5.48
CA ILE A 436 0.23 -44.81 -5.49
C ILE A 436 -1.21 -44.35 -5.25
N TRP A 437 -1.93 -44.05 -6.32
CA TRP A 437 -3.33 -43.58 -6.23
C TRP A 437 -4.32 -44.66 -5.77
N ASP A 438 -4.04 -45.93 -6.09
CA ASP A 438 -4.84 -47.09 -5.66
C ASP A 438 -4.02 -48.05 -4.80
N THR A 439 -4.25 -48.00 -3.49
CA THR A 439 -3.53 -48.85 -2.51
C THR A 439 -4.13 -50.27 -2.40
N SER A 440 -5.13 -50.65 -3.22
CA SER A 440 -5.84 -51.95 -3.10
C SER A 440 -4.90 -53.16 -3.11
N VAL A 441 -3.92 -53.18 -4.03
CA VAL A 441 -2.96 -54.29 -4.17
C VAL A 441 -1.98 -54.37 -2.99
N LEU A 442 -1.66 -53.23 -2.36
CA LEU A 442 -0.79 -53.18 -1.18
C LEU A 442 -1.53 -53.55 0.11
N LEU A 443 -2.85 -53.35 0.15
CA LEU A 443 -3.70 -53.78 1.27
C LEU A 443 -3.97 -55.28 1.25
N ASP A 444 -3.92 -55.93 0.09
CA ASP A 444 -4.01 -57.39 -0.03
C ASP A 444 -2.88 -58.08 0.74
N ARG A 445 -3.24 -58.88 1.74
CA ARG A 445 -2.28 -59.58 2.62
C ARG A 445 -1.39 -60.55 1.85
N GLU A 446 -1.88 -61.18 0.78
CA GLU A 446 -1.11 -62.15 0.01
C GLU A 446 -0.05 -61.46 -0.87
N GLN A 447 -0.36 -60.25 -1.37
CA GLN A 447 0.49 -59.52 -2.32
C GLN A 447 1.38 -58.47 -1.65
N ARG A 448 1.02 -57.99 -0.45
CA ARG A 448 1.70 -56.88 0.25
C ARG A 448 3.22 -57.02 0.31
N ALA A 449 3.73 -58.18 0.70
CA ALA A 449 5.16 -58.38 0.87
C ALA A 449 5.92 -58.24 -0.46
N GLU A 450 5.40 -58.87 -1.52
CA GLU A 450 5.99 -58.81 -2.86
C GLU A 450 5.95 -57.40 -3.44
N GLN A 451 4.84 -56.68 -3.25
CA GLN A 451 4.69 -55.30 -3.73
C GLN A 451 5.66 -54.34 -3.04
N VAL A 452 5.82 -54.45 -1.70
CA VAL A 452 6.80 -53.63 -0.96
C VAL A 452 8.23 -53.95 -1.39
N GLU A 453 8.55 -55.23 -1.62
CA GLU A 453 9.86 -55.64 -2.14
C GLU A 453 10.10 -55.15 -3.58
N SER A 454 9.06 -55.11 -4.41
CA SER A 454 9.13 -54.57 -5.77
C SER A 454 9.47 -53.06 -5.76
N LEU A 455 8.82 -52.29 -4.88
CA LEU A 455 9.15 -50.87 -4.66
C LEU A 455 10.62 -50.70 -4.23
N ALA A 456 11.06 -51.48 -3.26
CA ALA A 456 12.43 -51.42 -2.74
C ALA A 456 13.48 -51.78 -3.82
N ARG A 457 13.21 -52.83 -4.61
CA ARG A 457 14.07 -53.25 -5.72
C ARG A 457 14.14 -52.22 -6.84
N ALA A 458 13.06 -51.48 -7.07
CA ALA A 458 13.03 -50.36 -8.01
C ALA A 458 13.76 -49.11 -7.48
N GLY A 459 14.26 -49.14 -6.24
CA GLY A 459 15.08 -48.08 -5.65
C GLY A 459 14.29 -46.95 -4.98
N PHE A 460 13.00 -47.17 -4.71
CA PHE A 460 12.18 -46.25 -3.95
C PHE A 460 12.46 -46.37 -2.45
N ASN A 461 12.41 -45.25 -1.75
CA ASN A 461 12.52 -45.16 -0.28
C ASN A 461 11.48 -44.22 0.33
N HIS A 462 10.49 -43.80 -0.47
CA HIS A 462 9.39 -42.94 -0.07
C HIS A 462 8.15 -43.31 -0.90
N VAL A 463 6.97 -43.31 -0.30
CA VAL A 463 5.69 -43.54 -1.00
C VAL A 463 4.64 -42.52 -0.59
N TYR A 464 3.84 -42.08 -1.56
CA TYR A 464 2.62 -41.29 -1.37
C TYR A 464 1.41 -42.23 -1.55
N LEU A 465 0.73 -42.58 -0.46
CA LEU A 465 -0.37 -43.55 -0.46
C LEU A 465 -1.73 -42.86 -0.54
N GLY A 466 -2.41 -43.02 -1.68
CA GLY A 466 -3.77 -42.56 -1.92
C GLY A 466 -4.82 -43.65 -1.67
N PHE A 467 -6.02 -43.22 -1.30
CA PHE A 467 -7.17 -44.10 -1.07
C PHE A 467 -8.36 -43.67 -1.91
N ASN A 468 -8.96 -44.62 -2.61
CA ASN A 468 -10.18 -44.34 -3.39
C ASN A 468 -11.41 -44.19 -2.47
N ALA A 469 -12.51 -43.66 -3.02
CA ALA A 469 -13.72 -43.39 -2.24
C ALA A 469 -14.28 -44.61 -1.49
N ALA A 470 -14.17 -45.82 -2.06
CA ALA A 470 -14.65 -47.05 -1.42
C ALA A 470 -13.77 -47.48 -0.23
N GLN A 471 -12.47 -47.22 -0.29
CA GLN A 471 -11.54 -47.46 0.81
C GLN A 471 -11.76 -46.43 1.94
N VAL A 472 -11.93 -45.15 1.58
CA VAL A 472 -12.22 -44.07 2.53
C VAL A 472 -13.52 -44.34 3.29
N SER A 473 -14.59 -44.76 2.61
CA SER A 473 -15.87 -45.08 3.27
C SER A 473 -15.79 -46.27 4.24
N ASN A 474 -14.78 -47.14 4.10
CA ASN A 474 -14.58 -48.34 4.92
C ASN A 474 -13.32 -48.28 5.78
N ILE A 475 -12.77 -47.08 5.99
CA ILE A 475 -11.45 -46.88 6.61
C ILE A 475 -11.33 -47.48 8.01
N GLU A 476 -12.38 -47.39 8.85
CA GLU A 476 -12.38 -47.98 10.19
C GLU A 476 -12.15 -49.49 10.17
N SER A 477 -12.70 -50.18 9.15
CA SER A 477 -12.51 -51.62 8.95
C SER A 477 -11.13 -51.96 8.38
N LEU A 478 -10.51 -51.02 7.65
CA LEU A 478 -9.20 -51.17 7.02
C LEU A 478 -8.03 -50.68 7.89
N ASN A 479 -8.29 -50.00 9.01
CA ASN A 479 -7.26 -49.39 9.86
C ASN A 479 -6.14 -50.36 10.24
N LEU A 480 -6.47 -51.62 10.56
CA LEU A 480 -5.48 -52.63 10.90
C LEU A 480 -4.57 -52.96 9.70
N GLU A 481 -5.14 -53.17 8.52
CA GLU A 481 -4.39 -53.49 7.30
C GLU A 481 -3.50 -52.32 6.87
N ILE A 482 -4.01 -51.09 6.95
CA ILE A 482 -3.25 -49.88 6.63
C ILE A 482 -2.10 -49.70 7.61
N THR A 483 -2.35 -49.87 8.91
CA THR A 483 -1.30 -49.79 9.95
C THR A 483 -0.21 -50.83 9.71
N GLN A 484 -0.59 -52.07 9.38
CA GLN A 484 0.37 -53.13 9.05
C GLN A 484 1.17 -52.83 7.78
N LEU A 485 0.52 -52.29 6.74
CA LEU A 485 1.19 -51.85 5.52
C LEU A 485 2.21 -50.75 5.80
N ILE A 486 1.82 -49.70 6.53
CA ILE A 486 2.73 -48.60 6.91
C ILE A 486 3.91 -49.14 7.71
N HIS A 487 3.69 -50.02 8.70
CA HIS A 487 4.78 -50.64 9.44
C HIS A 487 5.71 -51.47 8.54
N LYS A 488 5.17 -52.24 7.59
CA LYS A 488 5.97 -53.05 6.67
C LYS A 488 6.83 -52.19 5.75
N LEU A 489 6.28 -51.10 5.24
CA LEU A 489 7.01 -50.10 4.45
C LEU A 489 8.12 -49.45 5.30
N LYS A 490 7.81 -48.99 6.50
CA LYS A 490 8.80 -48.39 7.42
C LYS A 490 9.93 -49.36 7.81
N GLN A 491 9.61 -50.63 8.07
CA GLN A 491 10.61 -51.68 8.29
C GLN A 491 11.53 -51.90 7.09
N SER A 492 11.04 -51.60 5.89
CA SER A 492 11.79 -51.66 4.64
C SER A 492 12.52 -50.34 4.32
N GLY A 493 12.53 -49.39 5.26
CA GLY A 493 13.25 -48.12 5.15
C GLY A 493 12.48 -46.99 4.44
N PHE A 494 11.16 -47.14 4.26
CA PHE A 494 10.36 -46.13 3.58
C PHE A 494 9.87 -45.02 4.51
N THR A 495 9.86 -43.79 3.99
CA THR A 495 8.94 -42.73 4.47
C THR A 495 7.57 -42.95 3.83
N VAL A 496 6.50 -42.84 4.62
CA VAL A 496 5.14 -43.17 4.19
C VAL A 496 4.20 -42.00 4.46
N ASP A 497 3.77 -41.35 3.38
CA ASP A 497 2.92 -40.17 3.45
C ASP A 497 1.49 -40.49 3.01
N LEU A 498 0.51 -39.85 3.64
CA LEU A 498 -0.88 -39.89 3.21
C LEU A 498 -1.08 -38.93 2.03
N LEU A 499 -1.55 -39.43 0.89
CA LEU A 499 -1.87 -38.63 -0.29
C LEU A 499 -3.35 -38.30 -0.32
N LEU A 500 -3.69 -37.01 -0.29
CA LEU A 500 -5.05 -36.51 -0.51
C LEU A 500 -5.05 -35.49 -1.65
N GLY A 501 -5.89 -35.69 -2.66
CA GLY A 501 -6.04 -34.74 -3.77
C GLY A 501 -7.44 -34.73 -4.36
N ASP A 502 -8.14 -33.62 -4.17
CA ASP A 502 -9.37 -33.27 -4.89
C ASP A 502 -9.38 -31.74 -5.10
N PRO A 503 -9.49 -31.26 -6.36
CA PRO A 503 -9.46 -29.83 -6.64
C PRO A 503 -10.64 -29.08 -6.01
N GLN A 504 -11.76 -29.74 -5.71
CA GLN A 504 -12.93 -29.08 -5.16
C GLN A 504 -12.73 -28.61 -3.71
N TRP A 505 -11.81 -29.20 -2.95
CA TRP A 505 -11.49 -28.75 -1.57
C TRP A 505 -10.86 -27.36 -1.50
N LEU A 506 -10.46 -26.79 -2.64
CA LEU A 506 -10.09 -25.39 -2.76
C LEU A 506 -11.29 -24.46 -2.60
N LEU A 507 -12.50 -24.92 -2.92
CA LEU A 507 -13.72 -24.14 -2.74
C LEU A 507 -14.05 -24.04 -1.26
N LYS A 508 -14.42 -22.83 -0.83
CA LYS A 508 -14.72 -22.53 0.58
C LYS A 508 -15.80 -23.46 1.15
N GLU A 509 -16.78 -23.82 0.35
CA GLU A 509 -17.90 -24.67 0.74
C GLU A 509 -17.52 -26.15 0.93
N GLN A 510 -16.43 -26.62 0.31
CA GLN A 510 -16.00 -28.03 0.34
C GLN A 510 -14.71 -28.24 1.16
N ARG A 511 -14.11 -27.16 1.70
CA ARG A 511 -12.93 -27.24 2.56
C ARG A 511 -13.14 -28.11 3.81
N SER A 512 -14.37 -28.15 4.35
CA SER A 512 -14.72 -29.00 5.49
C SER A 512 -14.48 -30.48 5.23
N ASP A 513 -14.64 -30.92 3.99
CA ASP A 513 -14.56 -32.34 3.62
C ASP A 513 -13.11 -32.83 3.71
N LEU A 514 -12.15 -31.99 3.28
CA LEU A 514 -10.72 -32.24 3.50
C LEU A 514 -10.39 -32.34 4.99
N LEU A 515 -10.88 -31.42 5.82
CA LEU A 515 -10.60 -31.43 7.26
C LEU A 515 -11.19 -32.68 7.94
N GLN A 516 -12.37 -33.12 7.51
CA GLN A 516 -12.98 -34.36 7.99
C GLN A 516 -12.15 -35.58 7.59
N LEU A 517 -11.60 -35.63 6.37
CA LEU A 517 -10.71 -36.71 5.95
C LEU A 517 -9.43 -36.76 6.80
N ILE A 518 -8.80 -35.61 7.06
CA ILE A 518 -7.63 -35.53 7.95
C ILE A 518 -7.94 -36.16 9.32
N ASP A 519 -9.14 -35.91 9.86
CA ASP A 519 -9.58 -36.46 11.13
C ASP A 519 -9.79 -37.98 11.07
N THR A 520 -10.40 -38.44 9.98
CA THR A 520 -10.62 -39.87 9.73
C THR A 520 -9.33 -40.67 9.70
N PHE A 521 -8.26 -40.13 9.09
CA PHE A 521 -6.97 -40.82 9.00
C PHE A 521 -6.07 -40.58 10.24
N SER A 522 -6.41 -39.64 11.13
CA SER A 522 -5.52 -39.11 12.19
C SER A 522 -4.93 -40.17 13.14
N ALA A 523 -5.59 -41.32 13.28
CA ALA A 523 -5.12 -42.42 14.12
C ALA A 523 -4.02 -43.29 13.46
N LEU A 524 -3.76 -43.11 12.16
CA LEU A 524 -2.83 -43.93 11.40
C LEU A 524 -1.40 -43.36 11.44
N PRO A 525 -0.37 -44.22 11.47
CA PRO A 525 1.00 -43.79 11.72
C PRO A 525 1.73 -43.28 10.46
N PHE A 526 1.13 -42.39 9.68
CA PHE A 526 1.80 -41.72 8.55
C PHE A 526 2.94 -40.81 9.03
N ASP A 527 3.88 -40.51 8.14
CA ASP A 527 4.99 -39.58 8.42
C ASP A 527 4.61 -38.14 8.08
N ASN A 528 3.94 -37.92 6.94
CA ASN A 528 3.45 -36.62 6.50
C ASN A 528 2.07 -36.71 5.83
N LEU A 529 1.40 -35.56 5.70
CA LEU A 529 0.24 -35.37 4.83
C LEU A 529 0.71 -34.70 3.52
N HIS A 530 0.59 -35.40 2.39
CA HIS A 530 0.92 -34.90 1.06
C HIS A 530 -0.35 -34.45 0.33
N LEU A 531 -0.49 -33.14 0.14
CA LEU A 531 -1.68 -32.54 -0.48
C LEU A 531 -1.46 -32.25 -1.95
N ASP A 532 -2.31 -32.85 -2.80
CA ASP A 532 -2.35 -32.61 -4.25
C ASP A 532 -3.56 -31.74 -4.63
N LEU A 533 -3.36 -30.43 -4.53
CA LEU A 533 -4.41 -29.43 -4.76
C LEU A 533 -4.04 -28.57 -5.98
N GLU A 534 -4.37 -29.07 -7.17
CA GLU A 534 -4.10 -28.38 -8.44
C GLU A 534 -5.15 -27.30 -8.75
N VAL A 535 -4.80 -26.03 -8.49
CA VAL A 535 -5.69 -24.86 -8.66
C VAL A 535 -6.19 -24.64 -10.09
N GLU A 536 -5.47 -25.15 -11.09
CA GLU A 536 -5.83 -25.11 -12.51
C GLU A 536 -6.96 -26.06 -12.90
N GLN A 537 -7.20 -27.13 -12.14
CA GLN A 537 -8.26 -28.10 -12.44
C GLN A 537 -9.66 -27.48 -12.26
N LEU A 538 -9.77 -26.40 -11.47
CA LEU A 538 -10.99 -25.57 -11.35
C LEU A 538 -11.14 -24.52 -12.47
N GLY A 539 -10.33 -24.60 -13.53
CA GLY A 539 -10.44 -23.78 -14.74
C GLY A 539 -9.32 -22.76 -14.91
N TRP A 540 -9.04 -22.38 -16.17
CA TRP A 540 -7.99 -21.43 -16.54
C TRP A 540 -8.60 -20.20 -17.26
N PRO A 541 -8.13 -18.96 -17.01
CA PRO A 541 -7.04 -18.57 -16.11
C PRO A 541 -7.42 -18.72 -14.63
N VAL A 542 -6.43 -18.99 -13.78
CA VAL A 542 -6.63 -19.10 -12.33
C VAL A 542 -6.76 -17.68 -11.74
N PRO A 543 -7.92 -17.31 -11.18
CA PRO A 543 -8.11 -15.99 -10.58
C PRO A 543 -7.35 -15.88 -9.26
N GLU A 544 -6.96 -14.65 -8.90
CA GLU A 544 -6.21 -14.38 -7.66
C GLU A 544 -6.98 -14.81 -6.40
N SER A 545 -8.32 -14.74 -6.41
CA SER A 545 -9.16 -15.23 -5.31
C SER A 545 -8.93 -16.72 -5.04
N ARG A 546 -8.72 -17.54 -6.09
CA ARG A 546 -8.48 -18.98 -5.92
C ARG A 546 -7.12 -19.28 -5.29
N LEU A 547 -6.12 -18.43 -5.52
CA LEU A 547 -4.82 -18.56 -4.86
C LEU A 547 -4.93 -18.24 -3.36
N HIS A 548 -5.75 -17.25 -3.00
CA HIS A 548 -6.07 -16.99 -1.59
C HIS A 548 -6.86 -18.16 -0.97
N ASP A 549 -7.86 -18.69 -1.67
CA ASP A 549 -8.64 -19.84 -1.19
C ASP A 549 -7.75 -21.07 -0.99
N TRP A 550 -6.78 -21.28 -1.89
CA TRP A 550 -5.76 -22.33 -1.76
C TRP A 550 -4.91 -22.15 -0.51
N LEU A 551 -4.34 -20.96 -0.29
CA LEU A 551 -3.54 -20.68 0.92
C LEU A 551 -4.35 -20.85 2.21
N GLN A 552 -5.63 -20.44 2.22
CA GLN A 552 -6.52 -20.66 3.36
C GLN A 552 -6.83 -22.15 3.59
N THR A 553 -6.99 -22.94 2.51
CA THR A 553 -7.16 -24.39 2.62
C THR A 553 -5.89 -25.05 3.17
N LEU A 554 -4.70 -24.62 2.72
CA LEU A 554 -3.42 -25.11 3.24
C LEU A 554 -3.21 -24.74 4.71
N GLU A 555 -3.55 -23.52 5.11
CA GLU A 555 -3.51 -23.08 6.50
C GLU A 555 -4.42 -23.94 7.38
N ALA A 556 -5.67 -24.15 6.95
CA ALA A 556 -6.64 -24.96 7.70
C ALA A 556 -6.19 -26.42 7.82
N ALA A 557 -5.66 -27.00 6.74
CA ALA A 557 -5.13 -28.37 6.75
C ALA A 557 -3.90 -28.49 7.67
N SER A 558 -2.96 -27.54 7.60
CA SER A 558 -1.77 -27.51 8.47
C SER A 558 -2.13 -27.38 9.95
N GLN A 559 -3.15 -26.59 10.29
CA GLN A 559 -3.63 -26.45 11.66
C GLN A 559 -4.37 -27.70 12.17
N ARG A 560 -5.03 -28.47 11.29
CA ARG A 560 -5.82 -29.64 11.67
C ARG A 560 -5.02 -30.94 11.68
N SER A 561 -4.03 -31.06 10.79
CA SER A 561 -3.25 -32.27 10.55
C SER A 561 -2.40 -32.66 11.76
N PRO A 562 -2.41 -33.94 12.18
CA PRO A 562 -1.48 -34.44 13.19
C PRO A 562 -0.07 -34.69 12.63
N TRP A 563 0.11 -34.65 11.31
CA TRP A 563 1.40 -34.83 10.62
C TRP A 563 1.83 -33.53 9.93
N PRO A 564 3.15 -33.31 9.70
CA PRO A 564 3.62 -32.22 8.86
C PRO A 564 2.96 -32.25 7.47
N VAL A 565 2.59 -31.09 6.96
CA VAL A 565 1.95 -30.95 5.66
C VAL A 565 3.00 -30.67 4.60
N THR A 566 2.92 -31.41 3.50
CA THR A 566 3.72 -31.23 2.28
C THR A 566 2.79 -30.98 1.11
N LEU A 567 3.28 -30.27 0.10
CA LEU A 567 2.46 -29.84 -1.03
C LEU A 567 2.99 -30.44 -2.33
N VAL A 568 2.12 -30.89 -3.21
CA VAL A 568 2.44 -31.03 -4.63
C VAL A 568 1.69 -29.97 -5.42
N SER A 569 2.36 -29.41 -6.43
CA SER A 569 1.76 -28.40 -7.28
C SER A 569 2.47 -28.31 -8.62
N HIS A 570 1.76 -27.80 -9.61
CA HIS A 570 2.34 -27.47 -10.89
C HIS A 570 3.49 -26.48 -10.73
N HIS A 571 4.62 -26.80 -11.37
CA HIS A 571 5.86 -26.03 -11.26
C HIS A 571 5.74 -24.53 -11.62
N ARG A 572 4.66 -24.11 -12.30
CA ARG A 572 4.47 -22.72 -12.74
C ARG A 572 4.29 -21.77 -11.56
N TRP A 573 3.69 -22.25 -10.46
CA TRP A 573 3.49 -21.52 -9.22
C TRP A 573 4.79 -21.39 -8.40
N PHE A 574 5.82 -22.14 -8.78
CA PHE A 574 7.15 -22.13 -8.18
C PHE A 574 8.22 -21.61 -9.13
N ALA A 575 7.84 -21.12 -10.32
CA ALA A 575 8.78 -20.43 -11.18
C ALA A 575 9.33 -19.19 -10.46
N ALA A 576 10.61 -18.84 -10.66
CA ALA A 576 11.26 -17.74 -9.95
C ALA A 576 10.51 -16.39 -10.05
N GLN A 577 9.71 -16.19 -11.11
CA GLN A 577 8.91 -14.97 -11.28
C GLN A 577 7.77 -14.85 -10.25
N GLN A 578 7.29 -15.97 -9.70
CA GLN A 578 6.18 -16.02 -8.74
C GLN A 578 6.52 -15.36 -7.41
N ARG A 579 7.81 -15.14 -7.12
CA ARG A 579 8.27 -14.31 -5.99
C ARG A 579 7.72 -12.89 -6.02
N PHE A 580 7.26 -12.45 -7.18
CA PHE A 580 6.72 -11.11 -7.40
C PHE A 580 5.23 -11.14 -7.81
N ALA A 581 4.56 -12.30 -7.77
CA ALA A 581 3.12 -12.37 -8.00
C ALA A 581 2.34 -11.70 -6.86
N ASN A 582 1.16 -11.15 -7.16
CA ASN A 582 0.26 -10.55 -6.15
C ASN A 582 0.01 -11.50 -4.98
N VAL A 583 -0.16 -12.80 -5.30
CA VAL A 583 -0.22 -13.90 -4.32
C VAL A 583 0.98 -14.81 -4.57
N CYS A 584 2.05 -14.61 -3.80
CA CYS A 584 3.20 -15.49 -3.83
C CYS A 584 2.93 -16.73 -2.97
N VAL A 585 2.45 -17.80 -3.59
CA VAL A 585 2.20 -19.06 -2.89
C VAL A 585 3.47 -19.59 -2.19
N PRO A 586 4.63 -19.72 -2.86
CA PRO A 586 5.84 -20.26 -2.22
C PRO A 586 6.33 -19.41 -1.03
N CYS A 587 6.07 -18.09 -1.03
CA CYS A 587 6.45 -17.20 0.06
C CYS A 587 5.63 -17.43 1.34
N ALA A 588 4.38 -17.87 1.19
CA ALA A 588 3.48 -18.10 2.32
C ALA A 588 3.71 -19.46 2.99
N LEU A 589 4.19 -20.46 2.25
CA LEU A 589 4.28 -21.85 2.72
C LEU A 589 5.08 -22.03 4.03
N PRO A 590 6.27 -21.41 4.22
CA PRO A 590 6.99 -21.54 5.48
C PRO A 590 6.18 -21.00 6.68
N GLY A 591 5.44 -19.91 6.49
CA GLY A 591 4.55 -19.35 7.51
C GLY A 591 3.33 -20.24 7.83
N LEU A 592 3.01 -21.19 6.95
CA LEU A 592 1.99 -22.21 7.15
C LEU A 592 2.58 -23.54 7.67
N ASN A 593 3.86 -23.57 8.08
CA ASN A 593 4.60 -24.78 8.44
C ASN A 593 4.67 -25.83 7.30
N ILE A 594 4.65 -25.38 6.05
CA ILE A 594 4.83 -26.23 4.87
C ILE A 594 6.21 -25.94 4.29
N GLU A 595 7.16 -26.82 4.58
CA GLU A 595 8.56 -26.66 4.16
C GLU A 595 8.94 -27.53 2.96
N SER A 596 8.14 -28.54 2.63
CA SER A 596 8.43 -29.50 1.56
C SER A 596 7.41 -29.41 0.43
N VAL A 597 7.93 -29.30 -0.80
CA VAL A 597 7.11 -29.16 -2.01
C VAL A 597 7.60 -30.07 -3.13
N THR A 598 6.70 -30.86 -3.70
CA THR A 598 6.92 -31.62 -4.93
C THR A 598 6.44 -30.82 -6.15
N LEU A 599 7.35 -30.56 -7.08
CA LEU A 599 7.08 -29.79 -8.30
C LEU A 599 6.67 -30.72 -9.44
N MET A 600 5.43 -30.61 -9.92
CA MET A 600 4.99 -31.28 -11.13
C MET A 600 5.55 -30.56 -12.35
N LEU A 601 6.63 -31.11 -12.91
CA LEU A 601 7.28 -30.67 -14.15
C LEU A 601 7.46 -31.87 -15.09
N TYR A 602 6.37 -32.29 -15.71
CA TYR A 602 6.34 -33.41 -16.63
C TYR A 602 6.92 -33.03 -17.98
N SER A 603 8.14 -33.51 -18.27
CA SER A 603 8.77 -33.35 -19.57
C SER A 603 9.88 -34.37 -19.79
N THR A 604 9.95 -34.94 -20.99
CA THR A 604 11.07 -35.81 -21.41
C THR A 604 12.29 -35.03 -21.90
N ALA A 605 12.20 -33.69 -21.99
CA ALA A 605 13.32 -32.81 -22.34
C ALA A 605 14.25 -32.60 -21.12
N GLU A 606 15.08 -33.61 -20.81
CA GLU A 606 15.93 -33.68 -19.61
C GLU A 606 16.68 -32.36 -19.28
N GLN A 607 17.36 -31.76 -20.26
CA GLN A 607 18.12 -30.52 -20.03
C GLN A 607 17.22 -29.33 -19.65
N SER A 608 16.01 -29.26 -20.21
CA SER A 608 15.01 -28.24 -19.87
C SER A 608 14.52 -28.44 -18.44
N VAL A 609 14.27 -29.70 -18.05
CA VAL A 609 13.88 -30.07 -16.67
C VAL A 609 14.96 -29.65 -15.68
N ILE A 610 16.21 -30.04 -15.91
CA ILE A 610 17.35 -29.67 -15.05
C ILE A 610 17.46 -28.14 -14.92
N THR A 611 17.43 -27.43 -16.05
CA THR A 611 17.61 -25.97 -16.06
C THR A 611 16.48 -25.25 -15.33
N ARG A 612 15.23 -25.66 -15.54
CA ARG A 612 14.06 -25.05 -14.88
C ARG A 612 14.05 -25.36 -13.38
N THR A 613 14.30 -26.61 -13.00
CA THR A 613 14.33 -27.01 -11.59
C THR A 613 15.45 -26.31 -10.83
N ALA A 614 16.64 -26.18 -11.42
CA ALA A 614 17.73 -25.40 -10.84
C ALA A 614 17.33 -23.95 -10.54
N LYS A 615 16.64 -23.27 -11.47
CA LYS A 615 16.15 -21.91 -11.24
C LYS A 615 15.11 -21.82 -10.12
N MET A 616 14.29 -22.85 -9.92
CA MET A 616 13.29 -22.89 -8.85
C MET A 616 13.96 -23.16 -7.49
N LEU A 617 14.96 -24.04 -7.45
CA LEU A 617 15.79 -24.26 -6.25
C LEU A 617 16.49 -22.98 -5.81
N ASP A 618 17.11 -22.26 -6.76
CA ASP A 618 17.81 -21.00 -6.48
C ASP A 618 16.84 -19.91 -5.97
N ALA A 619 15.56 -19.94 -6.38
CA ALA A 619 14.56 -18.95 -6.00
C ALA A 619 13.92 -19.20 -4.62
N TRP A 620 13.91 -20.46 -4.16
CA TRP A 620 13.21 -20.89 -2.94
C TRP A 620 14.10 -21.73 -2.01
N PRO A 621 15.23 -21.19 -1.52
CA PRO A 621 16.19 -21.95 -0.71
C PRO A 621 15.65 -22.37 0.67
N GLU A 622 14.53 -21.77 1.10
CA GLU A 622 13.85 -22.13 2.36
C GLU A 622 12.93 -23.35 2.21
N LEU A 623 12.61 -23.75 0.98
CA LEU A 623 11.77 -24.92 0.69
C LEU A 623 12.63 -26.13 0.31
N GLN A 624 12.28 -27.29 0.85
CA GLN A 624 12.80 -28.57 0.41
C GLN A 624 12.03 -29.01 -0.84
N LEU A 625 12.63 -28.80 -2.01
CA LEU A 625 11.97 -29.11 -3.28
C LEU A 625 12.26 -30.55 -3.72
N TYR A 626 11.22 -31.20 -4.24
CA TYR A 626 11.25 -32.48 -4.93
C TYR A 626 10.77 -32.28 -6.36
N LEU A 627 11.18 -33.16 -7.27
CA LEU A 627 10.77 -33.10 -8.68
C LEU A 627 9.90 -34.29 -9.02
N ALA A 628 8.64 -34.08 -9.40
CA ALA A 628 7.80 -35.14 -9.95
C ALA A 628 8.05 -35.32 -11.46
N GLN A 629 8.15 -36.58 -11.89
CA GLN A 629 8.21 -37.02 -13.29
C GLN A 629 7.12 -38.07 -13.53
N SER A 630 6.56 -38.12 -14.74
CA SER A 630 5.50 -39.07 -15.08
C SER A 630 5.99 -40.20 -15.98
N VAL A 631 5.42 -41.39 -15.78
CA VAL A 631 5.51 -42.61 -16.60
C VAL A 631 4.14 -43.03 -17.13
N GLU A 632 3.11 -42.19 -16.98
CA GLU A 632 1.73 -42.51 -17.35
C GLU A 632 1.56 -42.63 -18.87
N THR A 633 0.81 -43.62 -19.34
CA THR A 633 0.57 -43.88 -20.76
C THR A 633 -0.39 -42.89 -21.40
N ASP A 634 -1.21 -42.22 -20.59
CA ASP A 634 -2.29 -41.35 -21.06
C ASP A 634 -1.82 -39.91 -21.29
N LEU A 635 -0.58 -39.59 -20.91
CA LEU A 635 0.06 -38.32 -21.20
C LEU A 635 0.79 -38.32 -22.55
N PRO A 636 0.93 -37.15 -23.21
CA PRO A 636 1.76 -37.02 -24.40
C PRO A 636 3.20 -37.49 -24.17
N LYS A 637 3.85 -38.02 -25.22
CA LYS A 637 5.22 -38.59 -25.15
C LYS A 637 6.28 -37.57 -24.72
N GLU A 638 6.02 -36.30 -24.96
CA GLU A 638 6.86 -35.19 -24.52
C GLU A 638 6.78 -34.92 -23.01
N ASN A 639 5.76 -35.45 -22.33
CA ASN A 639 5.48 -35.22 -20.90
C ASN A 639 5.58 -36.52 -20.06
N SER A 640 5.68 -37.68 -20.69
CA SER A 640 5.76 -38.96 -19.99
C SER A 640 6.89 -39.84 -20.51
N TRP A 641 7.58 -40.49 -19.58
CA TRP A 641 8.60 -41.50 -19.83
C TRP A 641 8.02 -42.89 -20.09
N SER A 642 6.72 -42.99 -20.40
CA SER A 642 6.07 -44.26 -20.74
C SER A 642 6.81 -45.00 -21.85
N GLY A 643 6.97 -46.31 -21.66
CA GLY A 643 7.76 -47.17 -22.57
C GLY A 643 9.27 -47.20 -22.31
N SER A 644 9.79 -46.39 -21.39
CA SER A 644 11.19 -46.49 -20.95
C SER A 644 11.40 -47.75 -20.11
N SER A 645 12.61 -48.33 -20.20
CA SER A 645 13.01 -49.46 -19.36
C SER A 645 13.37 -49.02 -17.93
N PRO A 646 13.33 -49.95 -16.94
CA PRO A 646 13.73 -49.62 -15.56
C PRO A 646 15.17 -49.08 -15.47
N ALA A 647 16.06 -49.58 -16.32
CA ALA A 647 17.46 -49.14 -16.38
C ALA A 647 17.60 -47.70 -16.90
N GLU A 648 16.76 -47.28 -17.85
CA GLU A 648 16.75 -45.91 -18.37
C GLU A 648 16.25 -44.92 -17.32
N LEU A 649 15.17 -45.24 -16.61
CA LEU A 649 14.64 -44.41 -15.52
C LEU A 649 15.59 -44.30 -14.34
N THR A 650 16.30 -45.40 -14.02
CA THR A 650 17.35 -45.40 -12.98
C THR A 650 18.50 -44.47 -13.38
N LYS A 651 18.98 -44.57 -14.63
CA LYS A 651 20.03 -43.69 -15.14
C LYS A 651 19.60 -42.23 -15.17
N LEU A 652 18.35 -41.95 -15.54
CA LEU A 652 17.78 -40.60 -15.50
C LEU A 652 17.73 -40.06 -14.07
N THR A 653 17.26 -40.85 -13.10
CA THR A 653 17.23 -40.45 -11.68
C THR A 653 18.64 -40.14 -11.17
N ILE A 654 19.64 -40.94 -11.54
CA ILE A 654 21.05 -40.67 -11.22
C ILE A 654 21.51 -39.34 -11.82
N ARG A 655 21.23 -39.08 -13.11
CA ARG A 655 21.62 -37.82 -13.76
C ARG A 655 20.94 -36.60 -13.12
N LEU A 656 19.64 -36.69 -12.84
CA LEU A 656 18.91 -35.62 -12.14
C LEU A 656 19.51 -35.35 -10.77
N ARG A 657 19.81 -36.40 -10.00
CA ARG A 657 20.49 -36.30 -8.70
C ARG A 657 21.84 -35.60 -8.82
N ASP A 658 22.68 -36.05 -9.74
CA ASP A 658 24.06 -35.55 -9.83
C ASP A 658 24.08 -34.07 -10.24
N HIS A 659 23.10 -33.59 -11.01
CA HIS A 659 22.99 -32.18 -11.40
C HIS A 659 22.25 -31.29 -10.40
N LEU A 660 21.23 -31.81 -9.70
CA LEU A 660 20.30 -30.99 -8.90
C LEU A 660 20.48 -31.15 -7.38
N LYS A 661 20.97 -32.29 -6.90
CA LYS A 661 21.27 -32.47 -5.45
C LYS A 661 22.27 -31.43 -4.93
N PRO A 662 23.37 -31.09 -5.65
CA PRO A 662 24.29 -30.04 -5.19
C PRO A 662 23.65 -28.66 -5.08
N ARG A 663 22.50 -28.45 -5.74
CA ARG A 663 21.71 -27.20 -5.68
C ARG A 663 20.55 -27.27 -4.68
N GLY A 664 20.49 -28.31 -3.85
CA GLY A 664 19.50 -28.44 -2.78
C GLY A 664 18.23 -29.21 -3.14
N LEU A 665 18.16 -29.91 -4.29
CA LEU A 665 17.03 -30.80 -4.56
C LEU A 665 17.04 -32.00 -3.61
N ALA A 666 15.93 -32.25 -2.94
CA ALA A 666 15.79 -33.31 -1.95
C ALA A 666 15.53 -34.70 -2.57
N GLY A 667 14.87 -34.75 -3.73
CA GLY A 667 14.56 -36.02 -4.39
C GLY A 667 13.75 -35.91 -5.67
N VAL A 668 13.39 -37.09 -6.21
CA VAL A 668 12.52 -37.24 -7.39
C VAL A 668 11.34 -38.13 -7.03
N ALA A 669 10.15 -37.76 -7.48
CA ALA A 669 8.94 -38.55 -7.35
C ALA A 669 8.46 -39.05 -8.73
N TRP A 670 7.92 -40.26 -8.78
CA TRP A 670 7.44 -40.89 -10.01
C TRP A 670 5.94 -41.14 -9.96
N GLN A 671 5.21 -40.61 -10.94
CA GLN A 671 3.77 -40.80 -11.11
C GLN A 671 3.47 -41.61 -12.37
N ASP A 672 2.73 -42.72 -12.34
CA ASP A 672 2.20 -43.48 -11.20
C ASP A 672 2.85 -44.86 -11.10
N TRP A 673 2.96 -45.43 -9.89
CA TRP A 673 3.58 -46.74 -9.65
C TRP A 673 2.92 -47.88 -10.43
N ALA A 674 1.61 -47.82 -10.68
CA ALA A 674 0.91 -48.86 -11.42
C ALA A 674 1.48 -49.06 -12.83
N GLN A 675 2.02 -47.99 -13.42
CA GLN A 675 2.55 -47.95 -14.79
C GLN A 675 4.08 -47.90 -14.83
N TYR A 676 4.73 -47.84 -13.67
CA TYR A 676 6.19 -47.86 -13.58
C TYR A 676 6.73 -49.21 -14.08
N PRO A 677 7.73 -49.21 -14.98
CA PRO A 677 8.25 -50.45 -15.55
C PRO A 677 8.91 -51.29 -14.46
N ARG A 678 8.42 -52.52 -14.28
CA ARG A 678 9.00 -53.48 -13.35
C ARG A 678 10.06 -54.29 -14.08
N SER A 679 11.21 -54.48 -13.46
CA SER A 679 12.21 -55.42 -13.99
C SER A 679 11.52 -56.78 -14.14
N ALA A 680 11.46 -57.30 -15.37
CA ALA A 680 10.97 -58.64 -15.62
C ALA A 680 11.83 -59.61 -14.81
N THR A 681 11.29 -60.12 -13.71
CA THR A 681 11.76 -61.40 -13.20
C THR A 681 11.46 -62.42 -14.28
N GLU A 682 12.53 -63.10 -14.71
CA GLU A 682 12.45 -64.33 -15.48
C GLU A 682 11.31 -65.19 -14.95
N LYS A 683 10.45 -65.64 -15.86
CA LYS A 683 9.49 -66.70 -15.60
C LYS A 683 10.22 -67.86 -14.92
N TYR A 684 9.73 -68.26 -13.75
CA TYR A 684 9.76 -69.66 -13.32
C TYR A 684 8.36 -70.07 -12.90
#